data_AF-A0ABD0JWR0-F1
#
_entry.id   AF-A0ABD0JWR0-F1
#
_cell.length_a   1.000
_cell.length_b   1.000
_cell.length_c   1.000
_cell.angle_alpha   90.00
_cell.angle_beta   90.00
_cell.angle_gamma   90.00
#
_symmetry.space_group_name_H-M   'P 1'
#
loop_
_entity.id
_entity.type
_entity.pdbx_description
1 polymer ?
#
loop_
_entity_poly.entity_id
_entity_poly.type
_entity_poly.pdbx_seq_one_letter_code
_entity_poly.pdbx_strand_id
1 'polypeptide(L)'
;MADLSQFTFPNDTPVCVLDCMEAFAGLTDQEKLYAHYLAQASFAGGLIVLIQTSPESPGIYLLLQRVFRSQPLDQLKSVAESNGVTSDEFQAFLVYAAAFYSNMGNYKSFGDSKFIPNLPQNKVEIIVLNSAAAVADPGNMSKLWNAVKDKMFSLTDREKELGLGEKGTSTYYSSNCDVRDAELAQEFLVSMDLSPYNTRIFKTEDPTTHMPTYEIRLASVLTQDGEIPGMEGKKILGSHKFTPKDVVGPITFNVTRGDYSKLLEVVVQNLEQAAKHAANDNERQMLGEYVKCFQTGSIPAHKDGSRFWIRNKGPIVETYIGFIESYRDPQGTKGEFEGFVAVVNKAMSAKFAALVENAERFLAHLPWPAEYEKDTFLRPDFTSLDVLAFGGSGIPAGINIPNYDDIRQDEGFKNVSLGNVLVAGYKDTKITFLDDADKVQVGLHELLGHGSGKLFREEADGKLNFDRNAVTHTETNGKITSWYKPGETWDSKFSSLASTYEECRAECVGIYLCLLSDVLHIFGHTGDDSDDIMYINWLNMVRAGLLALEFYSPETRAWRQAHMNGRFVILRVLLEAGEGLVQIQRVAGEDGKPDLRIKLDRSKIISIGKPAIGNFLRKLQVYKSTADYGKAKEMYDVYSDVNDSSEPHFLSLRSIVLDRKQPRRMFVQQHTYIQDGKVELKTYDASPENLIQSFVDRFPTPDMDTVMEELWDKEKPYF
;
A
#
# COMPACT_ATOMS: atom_id res chain seq x y z
N MET A 1 -6.96 -28.65 10.79
CA MET A 1 -5.62 -28.02 10.83
C MET A 1 -5.58 -26.96 9.76
N ALA A 2 -5.06 -25.76 10.07
CA ALA A 2 -4.86 -24.74 9.05
C ALA A 2 -3.90 -25.27 7.98
N ASP A 3 -4.20 -25.02 6.71
CA ASP A 3 -3.29 -25.31 5.62
C ASP A 3 -2.08 -24.35 5.72
N LEU A 4 -0.95 -24.88 6.17
CA LEU A 4 0.27 -24.11 6.43
C LEU A 4 0.81 -23.42 5.18
N SER A 5 0.47 -23.88 3.97
CA SER A 5 0.90 -23.24 2.72
C SER A 5 0.36 -21.81 2.57
N GLN A 6 -0.68 -21.44 3.31
CA GLN A 6 -1.21 -20.06 3.33
C GLN A 6 -0.30 -19.12 4.13
N PHE A 7 0.40 -19.67 5.11
CA PHE A 7 1.24 -18.94 6.08
C PHE A 7 2.72 -19.19 5.86
N THR A 8 3.13 -19.75 4.72
CA THR A 8 4.55 -19.92 4.38
C THR A 8 4.82 -19.42 2.95
N PHE A 9 6.09 -19.21 2.64
CA PHE A 9 6.57 -19.03 1.28
C PHE A 9 7.26 -20.33 0.83
N PRO A 10 6.94 -20.87 -0.36
CA PRO A 10 7.60 -22.05 -0.88
C PRO A 10 9.04 -21.74 -1.33
N ASN A 11 9.91 -22.75 -1.33
CA ASN A 11 11.33 -22.57 -1.64
C ASN A 11 11.61 -22.05 -3.06
N ASP A 12 10.66 -22.27 -3.98
CA ASP A 12 10.68 -21.82 -5.37
C ASP A 12 10.01 -20.45 -5.58
N THR A 13 9.76 -19.69 -4.50
CA THR A 13 9.22 -18.33 -4.59
C THR A 13 10.09 -17.48 -5.51
N PRO A 14 9.52 -16.91 -6.59
CA PRO A 14 10.30 -16.17 -7.57
C PRO A 14 10.79 -14.83 -7.01
N VAL A 15 12.04 -14.49 -7.32
CA VAL A 15 12.63 -13.17 -7.09
C VAL A 15 12.85 -12.50 -8.44
N CYS A 16 12.60 -11.20 -8.52
CA CYS A 16 12.83 -10.39 -9.71
C CYS A 16 13.71 -9.19 -9.36
N VAL A 17 14.56 -8.76 -10.30
CA VAL A 17 15.37 -7.55 -10.16
C VAL A 17 14.57 -6.36 -10.67
N LEU A 18 14.52 -5.28 -9.91
CA LEU A 18 14.13 -3.97 -10.43
C LEU A 18 15.34 -3.35 -11.12
N ASP A 19 15.36 -3.46 -12.44
CA ASP A 19 16.45 -2.91 -13.24
C ASP A 19 16.26 -1.40 -13.43
N CYS A 20 17.22 -0.62 -12.94
CA CYS A 20 17.32 0.83 -13.14
C CYS A 20 18.70 1.22 -13.72
N MET A 21 19.47 0.28 -14.28
CA MET A 21 20.86 0.53 -14.70
C MET A 21 20.96 1.60 -15.79
N GLU A 22 20.16 1.47 -16.86
CA GLU A 22 20.19 2.39 -18.00
C GLU A 22 19.74 3.79 -17.58
N ALA A 23 18.65 3.87 -16.81
CA ALA A 23 18.12 5.13 -16.31
C ALA A 23 19.11 5.83 -15.36
N PHE A 24 19.72 5.08 -14.43
CA PHE A 24 20.74 5.61 -13.52
C PHE A 24 22.03 6.06 -14.24
N ALA A 25 22.47 5.33 -15.27
CA ALA A 25 23.65 5.70 -16.05
C ALA A 25 23.48 7.04 -16.78
N GLY A 26 22.23 7.39 -17.14
CA GLY A 26 21.88 8.66 -17.77
C GLY A 26 21.89 9.88 -16.85
N LEU A 27 22.01 9.69 -15.52
CA LEU A 27 22.03 10.78 -14.55
C LEU A 27 23.39 11.50 -14.51
N THR A 28 23.36 12.82 -14.33
CA THR A 28 24.53 13.63 -13.97
C THR A 28 25.01 13.32 -12.55
N ASP A 29 26.25 13.68 -12.20
CA ASP A 29 26.78 13.45 -10.85
C ASP A 29 25.94 14.16 -9.76
N GLN A 30 25.39 15.34 -10.06
CA GLN A 30 24.48 16.05 -9.14
C GLN A 30 23.16 15.29 -8.95
N GLU A 31 22.54 14.81 -10.04
CA GLU A 31 21.30 14.04 -9.97
C GLU A 31 21.51 12.69 -9.27
N LYS A 32 22.67 12.06 -9.44
CA LYS A 32 23.01 10.83 -8.70
C LYS A 32 23.16 11.09 -7.20
N LEU A 33 23.78 12.20 -6.79
CA LEU A 33 23.85 12.60 -5.37
C LEU A 33 22.46 12.89 -4.81
N TYR A 34 21.62 13.59 -5.57
CA TYR A 34 20.22 13.83 -5.21
C TYR A 34 19.47 12.50 -5.00
N ALA A 35 19.51 11.60 -5.99
CA ALA A 35 18.87 10.29 -5.94
C ALA A 35 19.42 9.41 -4.80
N HIS A 36 20.73 9.47 -4.54
CA HIS A 36 21.37 8.71 -3.47
C HIS A 36 20.81 9.09 -2.10
N TYR A 37 20.84 10.37 -1.74
CA TYR A 37 20.38 10.81 -0.43
C TYR A 37 18.86 10.60 -0.25
N LEU A 38 18.06 10.78 -1.31
CA LEU A 38 16.65 10.42 -1.28
C LEU A 38 16.43 8.91 -1.08
N ALA A 39 17.25 8.06 -1.71
CA ALA A 39 17.17 6.61 -1.54
C ALA A 39 17.55 6.20 -0.10
N GLN A 40 18.57 6.83 0.49
CA GLN A 40 18.90 6.60 1.90
C GLN A 40 17.76 7.04 2.84
N ALA A 41 17.14 8.20 2.60
CA ALA A 41 15.98 8.67 3.36
C ALA A 41 14.80 7.69 3.25
N SER A 42 14.51 7.23 2.03
CA SER A 42 13.47 6.24 1.75
C SER A 42 13.71 4.92 2.49
N PHE A 43 14.91 4.34 2.39
CA PHE A 43 15.21 3.07 3.07
C PHE A 43 15.23 3.20 4.60
N ALA A 44 15.80 4.28 5.14
CA ALA A 44 15.80 4.52 6.59
C ALA A 44 14.38 4.67 7.13
N GLY A 45 13.53 5.43 6.43
CA GLY A 45 12.12 5.57 6.77
C GLY A 45 11.34 4.27 6.61
N GLY A 46 11.69 3.43 5.64
CA GLY A 46 11.10 2.09 5.45
C GLY A 46 11.23 1.17 6.68
N LEU A 47 12.24 1.38 7.54
CA LEU A 47 12.36 0.64 8.81
C LEU A 47 11.24 0.96 9.82
N ILE A 48 10.55 2.10 9.68
CA ILE A 48 9.36 2.45 10.47
C ILE A 48 8.27 1.39 10.27
N VAL A 49 8.16 0.83 9.06
CA VAL A 49 7.14 -0.16 8.71
C VAL A 49 7.25 -1.45 9.52
N LEU A 50 8.46 -1.81 9.99
CA LEU A 50 8.64 -2.92 10.93
C LEU A 50 7.83 -2.69 12.20
N ILE A 51 7.82 -1.46 12.72
CA ILE A 51 7.06 -1.06 13.92
C ILE A 51 5.57 -0.96 13.60
N GLN A 52 5.19 -0.56 12.38
CA GLN A 52 3.79 -0.48 11.92
C GLN A 52 3.17 -1.84 11.56
N THR A 53 3.97 -2.91 11.45
CA THR A 53 3.49 -4.22 11.02
C THR A 53 3.12 -5.14 12.19
N SER A 54 4.08 -5.47 13.08
CA SER A 54 3.82 -6.39 14.19
C SER A 54 4.78 -6.16 15.37
N PRO A 55 4.38 -6.53 16.61
CA PRO A 55 5.22 -6.33 17.78
C PRO A 55 6.58 -7.03 17.68
N GLU A 56 6.67 -8.16 16.99
CA GLU A 56 7.89 -8.94 16.85
C GLU A 56 8.78 -8.55 15.67
N SER A 57 8.24 -7.81 14.67
CA SER A 57 8.98 -7.48 13.44
C SER A 57 10.31 -6.75 13.69
N PRO A 58 10.41 -5.72 14.56
CA PRO A 58 11.69 -5.10 14.86
C PRO A 58 12.74 -6.08 15.41
N GLY A 59 12.33 -7.00 16.29
CA GLY A 59 13.19 -8.03 16.85
C GLY A 59 13.65 -9.06 15.83
N ILE A 60 12.76 -9.47 14.92
CA ILE A 60 13.09 -10.38 13.83
C ILE A 60 14.09 -9.72 12.87
N TYR A 61 13.89 -8.44 12.53
CA TYR A 61 14.82 -7.68 11.71
C TYR A 61 16.23 -7.65 12.33
N LEU A 62 16.33 -7.31 13.62
CA LEU A 62 17.59 -7.28 14.36
C LEU A 62 18.28 -8.65 14.33
N LEU A 63 17.52 -9.73 14.52
CA LEU A 63 18.05 -11.08 14.52
C LEU A 63 18.65 -11.45 13.17
N LEU A 64 17.89 -11.24 12.10
CA LEU A 64 18.32 -11.55 10.73
C LEU A 64 19.51 -10.68 10.32
N GLN A 65 19.46 -9.37 10.59
CA GLN A 65 20.54 -8.44 10.28
C GLN A 65 21.86 -8.83 10.96
N ARG A 66 21.81 -9.18 12.26
CA ARG A 66 23.01 -9.64 12.98
C ARG A 66 23.57 -10.92 12.38
N VAL A 67 22.73 -11.90 12.09
CA VAL A 67 23.15 -13.17 11.48
C VAL A 67 23.81 -12.93 10.13
N PHE A 68 23.15 -12.24 9.20
CA PHE A 68 23.63 -12.08 7.83
C PHE A 68 24.80 -11.10 7.69
N ARG A 69 24.93 -10.10 8.57
CA ARG A 69 26.08 -9.19 8.58
C ARG A 69 27.33 -9.85 9.18
N SER A 70 27.16 -10.83 10.07
CA SER A 70 28.27 -11.43 10.82
C SER A 70 29.14 -12.39 10.01
N GLN A 71 28.63 -12.94 8.91
CA GLN A 71 29.37 -13.89 8.08
C GLN A 71 28.77 -14.01 6.66
N PRO A 72 29.59 -14.41 5.68
CA PRO A 72 29.10 -14.83 4.35
C PRO A 72 28.07 -15.97 4.39
N LEU A 73 27.13 -15.98 3.45
CA LEU A 73 26.03 -16.95 3.38
C LEU A 73 26.49 -18.39 3.19
N ASP A 74 27.56 -18.63 2.43
CA ASP A 74 28.16 -19.96 2.22
C ASP A 74 28.73 -20.53 3.53
N GLN A 75 29.32 -19.67 4.37
CA GLN A 75 29.78 -20.04 5.71
C GLN A 75 28.61 -20.32 6.64
N LEU A 76 27.57 -19.48 6.63
CA LEU A 76 26.36 -19.71 7.44
C LEU A 76 25.70 -21.03 7.06
N LYS A 77 25.58 -21.33 5.76
CA LYS A 77 25.07 -22.60 5.24
C LYS A 77 25.89 -23.77 5.73
N SER A 78 27.21 -23.71 5.57
CA SER A 78 28.12 -24.78 5.99
C SER A 78 28.02 -25.09 7.48
N VAL A 79 27.89 -24.06 8.32
CA VAL A 79 27.69 -24.21 9.77
C VAL A 79 26.32 -24.81 10.08
N ALA A 80 25.26 -24.34 9.43
CA ALA A 80 23.91 -24.89 9.60
C ALA A 80 23.84 -26.37 9.22
N GLU A 81 24.41 -26.76 8.07
CA GLU A 81 24.44 -28.15 7.58
C GLU A 81 25.25 -29.06 8.50
N SER A 82 26.38 -28.58 9.00
CA SER A 82 27.19 -29.31 9.98
C SER A 82 26.44 -29.55 11.31
N ASN A 83 25.41 -28.75 11.60
CA ASN A 83 24.54 -28.88 12.78
C ASN A 83 23.17 -29.49 12.44
N GLY A 84 23.05 -30.16 11.29
CA GLY A 84 21.89 -31.00 10.94
C GLY A 84 20.73 -30.26 10.28
N VAL A 85 20.93 -29.06 9.76
CA VAL A 85 19.97 -28.39 8.86
C VAL A 85 20.19 -28.90 7.43
N THR A 86 19.14 -29.27 6.72
CA THR A 86 19.27 -29.69 5.31
C THR A 86 19.37 -28.49 4.37
N SER A 87 19.86 -28.70 3.13
CA SER A 87 19.91 -27.62 2.14
C SER A 87 18.50 -27.04 1.82
N ASP A 88 17.45 -27.88 1.83
CA ASP A 88 16.08 -27.41 1.61
C ASP A 88 15.53 -26.59 2.78
N GLU A 89 15.85 -26.98 4.02
CA GLU A 89 15.52 -26.19 5.21
C GLU A 89 16.28 -24.87 5.22
N PHE A 90 17.56 -24.87 4.85
CA PHE A 90 18.33 -23.64 4.74
C PHE A 90 17.75 -22.71 3.66
N GLN A 91 17.34 -23.27 2.51
CA GLN A 91 16.64 -22.49 1.48
C GLN A 91 15.32 -21.91 1.99
N ALA A 92 14.55 -22.65 2.78
CA ALA A 92 13.33 -22.16 3.40
C ALA A 92 13.59 -20.98 4.36
N PHE A 93 14.72 -21.01 5.09
CA PHE A 93 15.16 -19.90 5.93
C PHE A 93 15.53 -18.67 5.10
N LEU A 94 16.26 -18.83 3.99
CA LEU A 94 16.60 -17.73 3.08
C LEU A 94 15.35 -17.11 2.45
N VAL A 95 14.41 -17.92 1.99
CA VAL A 95 13.14 -17.43 1.43
C VAL A 95 12.33 -16.69 2.49
N TYR A 96 12.27 -17.20 3.73
CA TYR A 96 11.62 -16.47 4.83
C TYR A 96 12.28 -15.11 5.08
N ALA A 97 13.60 -15.06 5.18
CA ALA A 97 14.33 -13.81 5.40
C ALA A 97 14.13 -12.81 4.24
N ALA A 98 14.18 -13.30 3.00
CA ALA A 98 13.96 -12.48 1.83
C ALA A 98 12.52 -11.93 1.78
N ALA A 99 11.53 -12.75 2.11
CA ALA A 99 10.13 -12.33 2.22
C ALA A 99 9.94 -11.33 3.36
N PHE A 100 10.54 -11.56 4.52
CA PHE A 100 10.52 -10.66 5.65
C PHE A 100 11.05 -9.27 5.28
N TYR A 101 12.22 -9.21 4.64
CA TYR A 101 12.78 -7.95 4.15
C TYR A 101 11.93 -7.31 3.05
N SER A 102 11.36 -8.09 2.14
CA SER A 102 10.50 -7.56 1.07
C SER A 102 9.20 -6.93 1.58
N ASN A 103 8.71 -7.38 2.73
CA ASN A 103 7.45 -6.92 3.32
C ASN A 103 7.63 -5.95 4.49
N MET A 104 8.88 -5.64 4.89
CA MET A 104 9.19 -4.92 6.14
C MET A 104 8.48 -5.50 7.36
N GLY A 105 8.41 -6.82 7.46
CA GLY A 105 7.74 -7.51 8.56
C GLY A 105 7.27 -8.92 8.20
N ASN A 106 6.70 -9.63 9.18
CA ASN A 106 6.24 -11.02 9.04
C ASN A 106 4.76 -11.17 8.62
N TYR A 107 4.19 -10.15 8.00
CA TYR A 107 2.84 -10.17 7.39
C TYR A 107 2.96 -9.74 5.93
N LYS A 108 2.27 -10.44 5.03
CA LYS A 108 2.29 -10.14 3.59
C LYS A 108 1.66 -8.77 3.36
N SER A 109 2.38 -7.82 2.75
CA SER A 109 1.83 -6.51 2.39
C SER A 109 0.67 -6.59 1.39
N PHE A 110 0.61 -7.68 0.64
CA PHE A 110 -0.55 -8.01 -0.18
C PHE A 110 -1.34 -9.15 0.45
N GLY A 111 -2.41 -8.79 1.17
CA GLY A 111 -3.34 -9.75 1.78
C GLY A 111 -3.24 -9.88 3.29
N ASP A 112 -2.35 -9.12 3.94
CA ASP A 112 -2.24 -8.91 5.40
C ASP A 112 -2.26 -10.17 6.26
N SER A 113 -1.91 -11.32 5.69
CA SER A 113 -1.79 -12.59 6.39
C SER A 113 -0.37 -12.76 6.90
N LYS A 114 -0.23 -13.32 8.10
CA LYS A 114 1.07 -13.71 8.65
C LYS A 114 1.78 -14.72 7.75
N PHE A 115 3.10 -14.70 7.79
CA PHE A 115 3.90 -15.82 7.29
C PHE A 115 4.99 -16.19 8.29
N ILE A 116 5.23 -17.49 8.40
CA ILE A 116 6.20 -18.12 9.29
C ILE A 116 7.28 -18.82 8.46
N PRO A 117 8.46 -19.12 9.05
CA PRO A 117 9.48 -19.90 8.36
C PRO A 117 8.97 -21.28 7.94
N ASN A 118 9.22 -21.70 6.69
CA ASN A 118 8.79 -23.01 6.16
C ASN A 118 9.74 -24.16 6.56
N LEU A 119 10.15 -24.18 7.83
CA LEU A 119 11.04 -25.17 8.43
C LEU A 119 10.75 -25.25 9.94
N PRO A 120 11.11 -26.34 10.63
CA PRO A 120 10.88 -26.45 12.07
C PRO A 120 11.57 -25.33 12.88
N GLN A 121 10.92 -24.84 13.93
CA GLN A 121 11.45 -23.77 14.80
C GLN A 121 12.85 -24.09 15.35
N ASN A 122 13.11 -25.35 15.74
CA ASN A 122 14.41 -25.77 16.23
C ASN A 122 15.52 -25.73 15.16
N LYS A 123 15.17 -25.78 13.86
CA LYS A 123 16.14 -25.62 12.77
C LYS A 123 16.53 -24.16 12.60
N VAL A 124 15.58 -23.23 12.71
CA VAL A 124 15.91 -21.79 12.76
C VAL A 124 16.78 -21.47 13.98
N GLU A 125 16.46 -22.03 15.14
CA GLU A 125 17.28 -21.89 16.34
C GLU A 125 18.73 -22.36 16.10
N ILE A 126 18.92 -23.50 15.43
CA ILE A 126 20.26 -24.00 15.07
C ILE A 126 20.99 -23.01 14.16
N ILE A 127 20.35 -22.50 13.10
CA ILE A 127 20.97 -21.54 12.18
C ILE A 127 21.41 -20.28 12.94
N VAL A 128 20.51 -19.74 13.75
CA VAL A 128 20.71 -18.48 14.48
C VAL A 128 21.77 -18.63 15.57
N LEU A 129 21.67 -19.63 16.44
CA LEU A 129 22.51 -19.77 17.63
C LEU A 129 23.89 -20.41 17.35
N ASN A 130 24.12 -20.92 16.13
CA ASN A 130 25.45 -21.34 15.67
C ASN A 130 26.10 -20.32 14.73
N SER A 131 25.42 -19.22 14.39
CA SER A 131 25.98 -18.17 13.54
C SER A 131 27.21 -17.49 14.18
N ALA A 132 28.04 -16.86 13.36
CA ALA A 132 29.17 -16.04 13.82
C ALA A 132 28.72 -14.93 14.77
N ALA A 133 27.53 -14.36 14.57
CA ALA A 133 26.90 -13.42 15.51
C ALA A 133 26.71 -14.04 16.91
N ALA A 134 26.20 -15.26 16.98
CA ALA A 134 25.99 -15.95 18.26
C ALA A 134 27.29 -16.43 18.90
N VAL A 135 28.33 -16.70 18.11
CA VAL A 135 29.68 -16.97 18.62
C VAL A 135 30.29 -15.70 19.23
N ALA A 136 30.12 -14.56 18.58
CA ALA A 136 30.65 -13.28 19.04
C ALA A 136 29.89 -12.74 20.28
N ASP A 137 28.56 -12.89 20.31
CA ASP A 137 27.70 -12.39 21.39
C ASP A 137 26.57 -13.38 21.73
N PRO A 138 26.90 -14.50 22.42
CA PRO A 138 25.95 -15.58 22.67
C PRO A 138 24.79 -15.14 23.58
N GLY A 139 25.07 -14.24 24.52
CA GLY A 139 24.08 -13.75 25.49
C GLY A 139 22.98 -12.93 24.81
N ASN A 140 23.37 -11.94 23.99
CA ASN A 140 22.39 -11.09 23.32
C ASN A 140 21.67 -11.81 22.19
N MET A 141 22.36 -12.66 21.41
CA MET A 141 21.68 -13.46 20.37
C MET A 141 20.66 -14.43 20.96
N SER A 142 20.97 -15.09 22.08
CA SER A 142 20.01 -15.94 22.79
C SER A 142 18.83 -15.14 23.35
N LYS A 143 19.07 -13.96 23.93
CA LYS A 143 18.02 -13.07 24.42
C LYS A 143 17.10 -12.63 23.29
N LEU A 144 17.67 -12.22 22.16
CA LEU A 144 16.93 -11.77 20.99
C LEU A 144 16.10 -12.88 20.37
N TRP A 145 16.69 -14.07 20.17
CA TRP A 145 15.96 -15.25 19.70
C TRP A 145 14.79 -15.59 20.62
N ASN A 146 15.02 -15.67 21.93
CA ASN A 146 13.97 -15.99 22.90
C ASN A 146 12.85 -14.94 22.94
N ALA A 147 13.15 -13.68 22.62
CA ALA A 147 12.14 -12.62 22.58
C ALA A 147 11.21 -12.72 21.36
N VAL A 148 11.62 -13.39 20.27
CA VAL A 148 10.84 -13.41 19.02
C VAL A 148 10.39 -14.80 18.58
N LYS A 149 11.04 -15.89 19.02
CA LYS A 149 10.84 -17.23 18.44
C LYS A 149 9.39 -17.71 18.49
N ASP A 150 8.67 -17.42 19.57
CA ASP A 150 7.29 -17.90 19.74
C ASP A 150 6.35 -17.13 18.81
N LYS A 151 6.48 -15.79 18.78
CA LYS A 151 5.69 -14.93 17.89
C LYS A 151 6.05 -15.14 16.42
N MET A 152 7.31 -15.42 16.09
CA MET A 152 7.76 -15.73 14.73
C MET A 152 7.04 -16.95 14.13
N PHE A 153 6.64 -17.93 14.96
CA PHE A 153 6.00 -19.18 14.52
C PHE A 153 4.52 -19.29 14.88
N SER A 154 4.00 -18.37 15.68
CA SER A 154 2.64 -18.45 16.20
C SER A 154 1.60 -18.16 15.12
N LEU A 155 0.60 -19.04 15.04
CA LEU A 155 -0.58 -18.96 14.19
C LEU A 155 -1.86 -19.09 15.03
N THR A 156 -1.89 -18.43 16.19
CA THR A 156 -3.13 -18.22 16.94
C THR A 156 -4.11 -17.43 16.09
N ASP A 157 -5.42 -17.55 16.33
CA ASP A 157 -6.43 -16.95 15.45
C ASP A 157 -6.25 -15.43 15.29
N ARG A 158 -5.88 -14.73 16.38
CA ARG A 158 -5.60 -13.29 16.36
C ARG A 158 -4.32 -12.90 15.59
N GLU A 159 -3.40 -13.83 15.39
CA GLU A 159 -2.11 -13.55 14.74
C GLU A 159 -2.07 -14.01 13.28
N LYS A 160 -3.14 -14.59 12.74
CA LYS A 160 -3.14 -15.04 11.34
C LYS A 160 -3.24 -13.89 10.34
N GLU A 161 -3.83 -12.78 10.75
CA GLU A 161 -4.07 -11.60 9.92
C GLU A 161 -3.96 -10.29 10.71
N LEU A 162 -3.71 -9.19 10.00
CA LEU A 162 -3.81 -7.86 10.59
C LEU A 162 -5.29 -7.48 10.84
N GLY A 163 -5.56 -6.82 11.96
CA GLY A 163 -6.91 -6.46 12.38
C GLY A 163 -6.97 -5.87 13.79
N LEU A 164 -8.18 -5.53 14.25
CA LEU A 164 -8.46 -5.00 15.58
C LEU A 164 -9.19 -6.01 16.48
N GLY A 165 -8.99 -5.91 17.79
CA GLY A 165 -9.62 -6.76 18.78
C GLY A 165 -9.37 -8.25 18.52
N GLU A 166 -10.43 -9.04 18.48
CA GLU A 166 -10.37 -10.49 18.22
C GLU A 166 -10.10 -10.85 16.76
N LYS A 167 -10.27 -9.90 15.83
CA LYS A 167 -10.16 -10.16 14.37
C LYS A 167 -8.72 -10.24 13.88
N GLY A 168 -7.75 -9.72 14.62
CA GLY A 168 -6.36 -9.70 14.18
C GLY A 168 -5.42 -8.94 15.11
N THR A 169 -4.19 -8.73 14.64
CA THR A 169 -3.20 -7.90 15.31
C THR A 169 -2.97 -6.59 14.55
N SER A 170 -2.61 -5.53 15.26
CA SER A 170 -2.19 -4.27 14.66
C SER A 170 -1.27 -3.57 15.63
N THR A 171 -0.31 -2.80 15.11
CA THR A 171 0.54 -1.92 15.93
C THR A 171 0.27 -0.45 15.67
N TYR A 172 -0.70 -0.10 14.82
CA TYR A 172 -1.30 1.24 14.74
C TYR A 172 -2.09 1.60 16.00
N TYR A 173 -2.53 0.56 16.73
CA TYR A 173 -3.28 0.63 17.98
C TYR A 173 -2.61 -0.27 19.01
N SER A 174 -2.66 0.07 20.30
CA SER A 174 -2.25 -0.86 21.36
C SER A 174 -3.11 -2.13 21.36
N SER A 175 -2.56 -3.25 21.83
CA SER A 175 -3.19 -4.58 21.75
C SER A 175 -4.56 -4.71 22.44
N ASN A 176 -4.90 -3.79 23.33
CA ASN A 176 -6.19 -3.73 24.02
C ASN A 176 -7.25 -2.91 23.29
N CYS A 177 -6.94 -2.28 22.15
CA CYS A 177 -7.90 -1.52 21.35
C CYS A 177 -8.80 -2.41 20.49
N ASP A 178 -10.07 -2.01 20.38
CA ASP A 178 -11.06 -2.58 19.46
C ASP A 178 -11.53 -1.56 18.41
N VAL A 179 -12.55 -1.94 17.62
CA VAL A 179 -13.13 -1.07 16.59
C VAL A 179 -13.75 0.19 17.18
N ARG A 180 -14.38 0.10 18.36
CA ARG A 180 -15.01 1.27 18.99
C ARG A 180 -13.94 2.25 19.44
N ASP A 181 -12.83 1.78 20.00
CA ASP A 181 -11.70 2.65 20.34
C ASP A 181 -11.18 3.42 19.12
N ALA A 182 -11.09 2.76 17.96
CA ALA A 182 -10.65 3.39 16.71
C ALA A 182 -11.64 4.47 16.24
N GLU A 183 -12.95 4.20 16.31
CA GLU A 183 -14.00 5.18 15.98
C GLU A 183 -13.96 6.40 16.91
N LEU A 184 -13.81 6.19 18.23
CA LEU A 184 -13.71 7.25 19.22
C LEU A 184 -12.51 8.16 18.98
N ALA A 185 -11.35 7.56 18.67
CA ALA A 185 -10.16 8.32 18.31
C ALA A 185 -10.36 9.11 17.00
N GLN A 186 -11.05 8.53 16.01
CA GLN A 186 -11.33 9.21 14.75
C GLN A 186 -12.29 10.41 14.95
N GLU A 187 -13.33 10.26 15.77
CA GLU A 187 -14.23 11.36 16.14
C GLU A 187 -13.46 12.52 16.80
N PHE A 188 -12.53 12.18 17.71
CA PHE A 188 -11.67 13.16 18.36
C PHE A 188 -10.75 13.88 17.36
N LEU A 189 -10.06 13.14 16.47
CA LEU A 189 -9.17 13.68 15.45
C LEU A 189 -9.90 14.67 14.51
N VAL A 190 -11.10 14.31 14.06
CA VAL A 190 -11.96 15.19 13.24
C VAL A 190 -12.31 16.46 14.01
N SER A 191 -12.68 16.36 15.29
CA SER A 191 -13.02 17.54 16.11
C SER A 191 -11.86 18.50 16.31
N MET A 192 -10.63 18.00 16.24
CA MET A 192 -9.39 18.78 16.38
C MET A 192 -8.86 19.30 15.04
N ASP A 193 -9.48 18.90 13.91
CA ASP A 193 -8.94 19.11 12.56
C ASP A 193 -7.48 18.61 12.47
N LEU A 194 -7.25 17.41 13.00
CA LEU A 194 -5.96 16.75 13.06
C LEU A 194 -5.97 15.50 12.17
N SER A 195 -5.08 15.48 11.17
CA SER A 195 -5.01 14.37 10.22
C SER A 195 -4.51 13.08 10.90
N PRO A 196 -5.14 11.91 10.62
CA PRO A 196 -4.72 10.63 11.19
C PRO A 196 -3.44 10.03 10.56
N TYR A 197 -3.00 10.50 9.38
CA TYR A 197 -1.97 9.81 8.58
C TYR A 197 -0.69 9.45 9.35
N ASN A 198 -0.15 10.37 10.15
CA ASN A 198 1.09 10.17 10.90
C ASN A 198 0.86 9.86 12.39
N THR A 199 -0.23 9.19 12.75
CA THR A 199 -0.62 8.94 14.15
C THR A 199 -0.78 7.47 14.52
N ARG A 200 -0.42 7.10 15.75
CA ARG A 200 -0.82 5.84 16.40
C ARG A 200 -1.62 6.08 17.67
N ILE A 201 -2.40 5.07 18.09
CA ILE A 201 -3.32 5.18 19.23
C ILE A 201 -2.94 4.19 20.32
N PHE A 202 -2.76 4.66 21.54
CA PHE A 202 -2.50 3.78 22.68
C PHE A 202 -3.55 3.99 23.76
N LYS A 203 -4.23 2.91 24.14
CA LYS A 203 -5.23 2.92 25.20
C LYS A 203 -4.59 2.47 26.51
N THR A 204 -4.68 3.34 27.51
CA THR A 204 -4.39 3.04 28.91
C THR A 204 -5.64 3.27 29.75
N GLU A 205 -5.54 3.01 31.04
CA GLU A 205 -6.64 3.19 31.99
C GLU A 205 -6.22 4.20 33.06
N ASP A 206 -7.11 5.14 33.38
CA ASP A 206 -6.88 6.06 34.48
C ASP A 206 -6.94 5.27 35.81
N PRO A 207 -5.88 5.30 36.64
CA PRO A 207 -5.80 4.44 37.83
C PRO A 207 -6.78 4.81 38.95
N THR A 208 -7.44 5.97 38.86
CA THR A 208 -8.39 6.45 39.88
C THR A 208 -9.84 6.23 39.45
N THR A 209 -10.14 6.52 38.20
CA THR A 209 -11.51 6.48 37.66
C THR A 209 -11.83 5.19 36.91
N HIS A 210 -10.82 4.39 36.57
CA HIS A 210 -10.94 3.20 35.73
C HIS A 210 -11.51 3.48 34.34
N MET A 211 -11.49 4.75 33.91
CA MET A 211 -11.93 5.17 32.59
C MET A 211 -10.78 5.05 31.58
N PRO A 212 -11.08 4.69 30.32
CA PRO A 212 -10.07 4.65 29.28
C PRO A 212 -9.45 6.05 29.06
N THR A 213 -8.14 6.06 28.85
CA THR A 213 -7.38 7.23 28.41
C THR A 213 -6.66 6.87 27.12
N TYR A 214 -6.75 7.73 26.12
CA TYR A 214 -6.14 7.50 24.80
C TYR A 214 -4.97 8.44 24.60
N GLU A 215 -3.83 7.89 24.18
CA GLU A 215 -2.71 8.65 23.63
C GLU A 215 -2.82 8.67 22.10
N ILE A 216 -2.86 9.85 21.51
CA ILE A 216 -2.68 10.07 20.07
C ILE A 216 -1.22 10.48 19.86
N ARG A 217 -0.38 9.56 19.38
CA ARG A 217 1.06 9.81 19.22
C ARG A 217 1.39 10.18 17.78
N LEU A 218 1.91 11.38 17.58
CA LEU A 218 2.36 11.90 16.28
C LEU A 218 3.80 11.46 15.96
N ALA A 219 4.03 11.00 14.74
CA ALA A 219 5.36 10.70 14.23
C ALA A 219 6.18 11.97 14.00
N SER A 220 7.34 12.07 14.67
CA SER A 220 8.24 13.22 14.56
C SER A 220 9.59 12.98 15.25
N VAL A 221 10.61 13.76 14.85
CA VAL A 221 11.90 13.82 15.54
C VAL A 221 11.76 14.47 16.92
N LEU A 222 11.06 15.60 17.01
CA LEU A 222 10.87 16.31 18.28
C LEU A 222 9.95 15.52 19.22
N THR A 223 10.35 15.39 20.49
CA THR A 223 9.60 14.67 21.52
C THR A 223 8.88 15.58 22.51
N GLN A 224 9.33 16.83 22.63
CA GLN A 224 8.84 17.80 23.61
C GLN A 224 7.60 18.54 23.11
N ASP A 225 6.85 19.15 24.02
CA ASP A 225 5.78 20.09 23.67
C ASP A 225 6.30 21.25 22.80
N GLY A 226 5.40 21.90 22.06
CA GLY A 226 5.73 23.04 21.21
C GLY A 226 4.70 23.27 20.12
N GLU A 227 4.99 24.21 19.24
CA GLU A 227 4.14 24.51 18.09
C GLU A 227 4.22 23.40 17.02
N ILE A 228 3.09 23.20 16.34
CA ILE A 228 2.99 22.37 15.14
C ILE A 228 2.71 23.33 13.98
N PRO A 229 3.65 23.51 13.04
CA PRO A 229 3.47 24.41 11.91
C PRO A 229 2.17 24.16 11.14
N GLY A 230 1.50 25.23 10.71
CA GLY A 230 0.20 25.17 10.03
C GLY A 230 -0.99 24.89 10.95
N MET A 231 -0.76 24.87 12.27
CA MET A 231 -1.79 24.75 13.31
C MET A 231 -1.62 25.83 14.39
N GLU A 232 -1.12 27.00 14.01
CA GLU A 232 -0.86 28.11 14.92
C GLU A 232 -2.14 28.54 15.65
N GLY A 233 -2.02 28.81 16.95
CA GLY A 233 -3.15 29.16 17.80
C GLY A 233 -4.06 28.00 18.22
N LYS A 234 -3.87 26.79 17.66
CA LYS A 234 -4.53 25.57 18.16
C LYS A 234 -3.67 24.90 19.23
N LYS A 235 -4.25 24.62 20.39
CA LYS A 235 -3.59 23.78 21.41
C LYS A 235 -3.72 22.32 21.00
N ILE A 236 -2.79 21.82 20.19
CA ILE A 236 -2.83 20.42 19.72
C ILE A 236 -2.22 19.48 20.75
N LEU A 237 -0.96 19.69 21.14
CA LEU A 237 -0.28 18.83 22.11
C LEU A 237 -0.82 19.00 23.54
N GLY A 238 -0.80 17.92 24.31
CA GLY A 238 -1.24 17.86 25.69
C GLY A 238 -2.59 17.16 25.89
N SER A 239 -3.16 17.36 27.07
CA SER A 239 -4.38 16.65 27.52
C SER A 239 -5.66 17.40 27.16
N HIS A 240 -6.63 16.65 26.63
CA HIS A 240 -7.93 17.10 26.15
C HIS A 240 -9.05 16.27 26.78
N LYS A 241 -10.15 16.95 27.12
CA LYS A 241 -11.40 16.30 27.53
C LYS A 241 -12.37 16.38 26.36
N PHE A 242 -12.73 15.23 25.80
CA PHE A 242 -13.64 15.13 24.67
C PHE A 242 -14.80 14.23 25.04
N THR A 243 -16.03 14.61 24.67
CA THR A 243 -17.22 13.78 24.85
C THR A 243 -17.62 13.24 23.48
N PRO A 244 -17.28 11.98 23.17
CA PRO A 244 -17.66 11.35 21.90
C PRO A 244 -19.18 11.23 21.77
N LYS A 245 -19.64 11.01 20.53
CA LYS A 245 -21.04 10.69 20.29
C LYS A 245 -21.39 9.39 21.02
N ASP A 246 -22.59 9.38 21.60
CA ASP A 246 -23.16 8.23 22.29
C ASP A 246 -22.37 7.72 23.51
N VAL A 247 -21.47 8.54 24.06
CA VAL A 247 -20.75 8.26 25.32
C VAL A 247 -21.20 9.23 26.42
N VAL A 248 -21.43 8.69 27.62
CA VAL A 248 -21.80 9.50 28.79
C VAL A 248 -20.54 10.06 29.45
N GLY A 249 -20.29 11.36 29.23
CA GLY A 249 -19.22 12.11 29.90
C GLY A 249 -17.90 12.16 29.13
N PRO A 250 -16.96 13.01 29.57
CA PRO A 250 -15.73 13.26 28.83
C PRO A 250 -14.69 12.15 29.06
N ILE A 251 -14.07 11.73 27.96
CA ILE A 251 -12.88 10.86 27.91
C ILE A 251 -11.63 11.74 27.82
N THR A 252 -10.52 11.26 28.39
CA THR A 252 -9.20 11.91 28.24
C THR A 252 -8.50 11.46 26.96
N PHE A 253 -8.11 12.42 26.13
CA PHE A 253 -7.19 12.23 25.02
C PHE A 253 -5.92 13.02 25.26
N ASN A 254 -4.76 12.37 25.20
CA ASN A 254 -3.46 13.02 25.28
C ASN A 254 -2.82 12.99 23.90
N VAL A 255 -2.63 14.15 23.28
CA VAL A 255 -1.90 14.24 22.01
C VAL A 255 -0.43 14.46 22.33
N THR A 256 0.41 13.50 21.93
CA THR A 256 1.86 13.51 22.13
C THR A 256 2.57 13.45 20.79
N ARG A 257 3.89 13.60 20.79
CA ARG A 257 4.72 13.45 19.58
C ARG A 257 6.03 12.74 19.90
N GLY A 258 6.87 12.52 18.89
CA GLY A 258 8.11 11.77 19.02
C GLY A 258 7.98 10.28 18.68
N ASP A 259 6.95 9.88 17.93
CA ASP A 259 6.94 8.52 17.37
C ASP A 259 8.07 8.38 16.33
N TYR A 260 8.77 7.24 16.38
CA TYR A 260 9.88 6.92 15.47
C TYR A 260 11.03 7.94 15.42
N SER A 261 11.18 8.78 16.46
CA SER A 261 12.02 9.99 16.42
C SER A 261 13.44 9.78 15.89
N LYS A 262 14.13 8.74 16.35
CA LYS A 262 15.50 8.42 15.93
C LYS A 262 15.60 7.96 14.47
N LEU A 263 14.58 7.26 13.95
CA LEU A 263 14.53 6.89 12.53
C LEU A 263 14.26 8.11 11.66
N LEU A 264 13.29 8.94 12.07
CA LEU A 264 12.96 10.18 11.36
C LEU A 264 14.12 11.17 11.36
N GLU A 265 15.00 11.15 12.36
CA GLU A 265 16.22 11.96 12.37
C GLU A 265 17.16 11.58 11.22
N VAL A 266 17.34 10.28 10.96
CA VAL A 266 18.12 9.78 9.81
C VAL A 266 17.45 10.16 8.48
N VAL A 267 16.11 10.08 8.41
CA VAL A 267 15.35 10.53 7.24
C VAL A 267 15.60 12.02 6.99
N VAL A 268 15.41 12.87 8.00
CA VAL A 268 15.61 14.32 7.93
C VAL A 268 17.03 14.67 7.47
N GLN A 269 18.06 14.08 8.07
CA GLN A 269 19.45 14.33 7.71
C GLN A 269 19.72 14.04 6.22
N ASN A 270 19.17 12.96 5.70
CA ASN A 270 19.32 12.61 4.29
C ASN A 270 18.53 13.54 3.37
N LEU A 271 17.31 13.95 3.75
CA LEU A 271 16.54 14.95 2.99
C LEU A 271 17.25 16.31 2.95
N GLU A 272 17.90 16.72 4.04
CA GLU A 272 18.72 17.93 4.08
C GLU A 272 19.96 17.84 3.17
N GLN A 273 20.60 16.67 3.06
CA GLN A 273 21.66 16.47 2.07
C GLN A 273 21.11 16.50 0.65
N ALA A 274 19.99 15.81 0.37
CA ALA A 274 19.34 15.83 -0.93
C ALA A 274 18.99 17.27 -1.36
N ALA A 275 18.49 18.11 -0.45
CA ALA A 275 18.15 19.50 -0.75
C ALA A 275 19.33 20.33 -1.30
N LYS A 276 20.58 19.97 -0.96
CA LYS A 276 21.79 20.63 -1.50
C LYS A 276 22.05 20.31 -2.97
N HIS A 277 21.45 19.24 -3.47
CA HIS A 277 21.62 18.74 -4.84
C HIS A 277 20.36 18.92 -5.70
N ALA A 278 19.29 19.47 -5.14
CA ALA A 278 18.04 19.77 -5.83
C ALA A 278 18.25 20.60 -7.11
N ALA A 279 17.60 20.20 -8.19
CA ALA A 279 17.71 20.82 -9.51
C ALA A 279 17.01 22.19 -9.60
N ASN A 280 16.00 22.44 -8.75
CA ASN A 280 15.21 23.67 -8.78
C ASN A 280 14.63 24.06 -7.41
N ASP A 281 13.97 25.23 -7.34
CA ASP A 281 13.38 25.74 -6.10
C ASP A 281 12.16 24.96 -5.61
N ASN A 282 11.41 24.29 -6.49
CA ASN A 282 10.31 23.44 -6.05
C ASN A 282 10.85 22.21 -5.31
N GLU A 283 11.91 21.58 -5.81
CA GLU A 283 12.58 20.47 -5.11
C GLU A 283 13.19 20.90 -3.78
N ARG A 284 13.83 22.09 -3.72
CA ARG A 284 14.34 22.61 -2.43
C ARG A 284 13.22 22.86 -1.42
N GLN A 285 12.13 23.49 -1.87
CA GLN A 285 11.02 23.81 -0.98
C GLN A 285 10.24 22.57 -0.55
N MET A 286 9.96 21.62 -1.45
CA MET A 286 9.27 20.39 -1.07
C MET A 286 10.05 19.60 -0.02
N LEU A 287 11.38 19.48 -0.19
CA LEU A 287 12.22 18.79 0.78
C LEU A 287 12.31 19.54 2.11
N GLY A 288 12.37 20.87 2.08
CA GLY A 288 12.31 21.69 3.30
C GLY A 288 11.01 21.50 4.08
N GLU A 289 9.88 21.39 3.39
CA GLU A 289 8.58 21.13 4.01
C GLU A 289 8.42 19.68 4.51
N TYR A 290 8.99 18.69 3.80
CA TYR A 290 9.05 17.31 4.31
C TYR A 290 9.93 17.20 5.55
N VAL A 291 11.09 17.86 5.57
CA VAL A 291 11.94 17.99 6.76
C VAL A 291 11.14 18.62 7.91
N LYS A 292 10.41 19.71 7.66
CA LYS A 292 9.55 20.35 8.67
C LYS A 292 8.50 19.38 9.20
N CYS A 293 7.79 18.67 8.32
CA CYS A 293 6.81 17.64 8.70
C CYS A 293 7.45 16.58 9.62
N PHE A 294 8.54 15.96 9.20
CA PHE A 294 9.18 14.89 9.99
C PHE A 294 9.83 15.40 11.26
N GLN A 295 10.29 16.66 11.30
CA GLN A 295 10.82 17.25 12.51
C GLN A 295 9.73 17.48 13.56
N THR A 296 8.57 18.01 13.16
CA THR A 296 7.56 18.53 14.10
C THR A 296 6.29 17.69 14.23
N GLY A 297 6.03 16.80 13.28
CA GLY A 297 4.80 16.00 13.16
C GLY A 297 3.67 16.70 12.42
N SER A 298 3.98 17.70 11.56
CA SER A 298 2.96 18.53 10.89
C SER A 298 2.55 17.96 9.52
N ILE A 299 1.32 17.42 9.43
CA ILE A 299 0.70 17.11 8.14
C ILE A 299 0.45 18.36 7.28
N PRO A 300 0.07 19.54 7.82
CA PRO A 300 0.04 20.77 7.02
C PRO A 300 1.36 21.07 6.30
N ALA A 301 2.50 20.87 6.95
CA ALA A 301 3.81 21.00 6.29
C ALA A 301 4.00 19.95 5.18
N HIS A 302 3.60 18.70 5.42
CA HIS A 302 3.64 17.67 4.37
C HIS A 302 2.80 18.07 3.15
N LYS A 303 1.58 18.56 3.39
CA LYS A 303 0.68 19.11 2.38
C LYS A 303 1.34 20.25 1.60
N ASP A 304 1.99 21.20 2.26
CA ASP A 304 2.74 22.28 1.60
C ASP A 304 3.88 21.73 0.74
N GLY A 305 4.63 20.74 1.23
CA GLY A 305 5.63 20.01 0.45
C GLY A 305 5.04 19.34 -0.79
N SER A 306 3.90 18.67 -0.66
CA SER A 306 3.18 18.05 -1.77
C SER A 306 2.72 19.06 -2.82
N ARG A 307 2.37 20.30 -2.42
CA ARG A 307 2.06 21.38 -3.38
C ARG A 307 3.27 21.78 -4.21
N PHE A 308 4.43 21.96 -3.56
CA PHE A 308 5.68 22.22 -4.28
C PHE A 308 6.04 21.06 -5.22
N TRP A 309 5.85 19.83 -4.77
CA TRP A 309 6.08 18.63 -5.56
C TRP A 309 5.16 18.56 -6.80
N ILE A 310 3.85 18.85 -6.68
CA ILE A 310 2.92 18.91 -7.83
C ILE A 310 3.36 19.97 -8.84
N ARG A 311 3.87 21.11 -8.36
CA ARG A 311 4.37 22.22 -9.20
C ARG A 311 5.71 21.88 -9.86
N ASN A 312 6.47 20.92 -9.34
CA ASN A 312 7.68 20.40 -9.97
C ASN A 312 7.32 19.46 -11.14
N LYS A 313 7.16 20.01 -12.34
CA LYS A 313 6.79 19.25 -13.54
C LYS A 313 7.99 18.64 -14.23
N GLY A 314 7.90 17.37 -14.59
CA GLY A 314 8.90 16.62 -15.36
C GLY A 314 10.32 16.59 -14.75
N PRO A 315 10.51 16.35 -13.44
CA PRO A 315 11.85 16.19 -12.89
C PRO A 315 12.53 14.95 -13.45
N ILE A 316 13.86 14.94 -13.60
CA ILE A 316 14.61 13.76 -14.06
C ILE A 316 14.61 12.66 -13.00
N VAL A 317 14.78 13.05 -11.74
CA VAL A 317 14.66 12.18 -10.56
C VAL A 317 13.38 12.57 -9.84
N GLU A 318 12.40 11.68 -9.87
CA GLU A 318 11.11 11.86 -9.20
C GLU A 318 11.12 11.15 -7.85
N THR A 319 10.48 11.75 -6.86
CA THR A 319 10.45 11.21 -5.50
C THR A 319 9.22 11.68 -4.73
N TYR A 320 8.77 10.86 -3.79
CA TYR A 320 7.81 11.23 -2.77
C TYR A 320 8.09 10.41 -1.51
N ILE A 321 7.79 10.95 -0.32
CA ILE A 321 8.11 10.32 0.96
C ILE A 321 7.16 10.78 2.07
N GLY A 322 6.71 9.86 2.93
CA GLY A 322 5.88 10.18 4.09
C GLY A 322 4.99 9.03 4.55
N PHE A 323 3.95 9.36 5.31
CA PHE A 323 2.88 8.42 5.69
C PHE A 323 1.75 8.55 4.69
N ILE A 324 1.76 7.72 3.63
CA ILE A 324 1.02 8.01 2.39
C ILE A 324 -0.24 7.17 2.28
N GLU A 325 -0.10 5.85 2.30
CA GLU A 325 -1.19 4.92 1.99
C GLU A 325 -1.82 4.34 3.25
N SER A 326 -3.15 4.36 3.32
CA SER A 326 -3.93 3.94 4.51
C SER A 326 -4.44 2.49 4.46
N TYR A 327 -3.97 1.69 3.50
CA TYR A 327 -4.50 0.34 3.23
C TYR A 327 -4.39 -0.64 4.40
N ARG A 328 -3.29 -0.58 5.18
CA ARG A 328 -2.94 -1.59 6.19
C ARG A 328 -3.37 -1.22 7.60
N ASP A 329 -3.89 -0.02 7.80
CA ASP A 329 -4.61 0.33 9.00
C ASP A 329 -5.98 -0.37 8.98
N PRO A 330 -6.33 -1.20 9.99
CA PRO A 330 -7.64 -1.83 10.04
C PRO A 330 -8.84 -0.86 9.98
N GLN A 331 -8.65 0.40 10.39
CA GLN A 331 -9.66 1.46 10.29
C GLN A 331 -9.60 2.24 8.96
N GLY A 332 -8.48 2.14 8.23
CA GLY A 332 -8.27 2.76 6.92
C GLY A 332 -8.00 4.26 6.95
N THR A 333 -7.42 4.82 8.01
CA THR A 333 -7.16 6.28 8.10
C THR A 333 -5.70 6.65 8.42
N LYS A 334 -4.90 5.72 8.94
CA LYS A 334 -3.48 5.94 9.26
C LYS A 334 -2.61 5.49 8.10
N GLY A 335 -1.62 6.32 7.75
CA GLY A 335 -0.70 6.03 6.67
C GLY A 335 0.42 5.09 7.10
N GLU A 336 0.71 4.09 6.28
CA GLU A 336 2.00 3.40 6.33
C GLU A 336 3.10 4.33 5.81
N PHE A 337 4.30 4.27 6.40
CA PHE A 337 5.44 5.00 5.88
C PHE A 337 5.90 4.39 4.56
N GLU A 338 6.05 5.21 3.53
CA GLU A 338 6.74 4.85 2.31
C GLU A 338 7.56 6.01 1.76
N GLY A 339 8.54 5.67 0.93
CA GLY A 339 9.19 6.65 0.08
C GLY A 339 9.80 6.00 -1.13
N PHE A 340 9.79 6.69 -2.28
CA PHE A 340 10.38 6.17 -3.50
C PHE A 340 11.29 7.19 -4.16
N VAL A 341 12.23 6.67 -4.95
CA VAL A 341 13.07 7.41 -5.87
C VAL A 341 13.02 6.67 -7.20
N ALA A 342 12.66 7.37 -8.26
CA ALA A 342 12.56 6.79 -9.57
C ALA A 342 13.06 7.78 -10.64
N VAL A 343 13.61 7.23 -11.73
CA VAL A 343 14.21 8.02 -12.80
C VAL A 343 13.28 8.02 -14.01
N VAL A 344 13.07 9.18 -14.63
CA VAL A 344 12.18 9.31 -15.77
C VAL A 344 12.68 8.51 -16.98
N ASN A 345 11.80 7.65 -17.50
CA ASN A 345 11.95 7.03 -18.80
C ASN A 345 11.33 7.91 -19.87
N LYS A 346 12.16 8.71 -20.57
CA LYS A 346 11.68 9.72 -21.54
C LYS A 346 10.87 9.12 -22.70
N ALA A 347 11.24 7.92 -23.18
CA ALA A 347 10.59 7.28 -24.32
C ALA A 347 9.15 6.86 -23.97
N MET A 348 8.95 6.22 -22.81
CA MET A 348 7.61 5.80 -22.38
C MET A 348 6.77 6.98 -21.89
N SER A 349 7.38 7.97 -21.24
CA SER A 349 6.70 9.20 -20.79
C SER A 349 6.05 9.99 -21.94
N ALA A 350 6.61 9.93 -23.15
CA ALA A 350 6.01 10.57 -24.33
C ALA A 350 4.60 10.03 -24.67
N LYS A 351 4.35 8.73 -24.47
CA LYS A 351 3.02 8.13 -24.68
C LYS A 351 2.01 8.62 -23.64
N PHE A 352 2.43 8.73 -22.39
CA PHE A 352 1.59 9.23 -21.30
C PHE A 352 1.26 10.71 -21.43
N ALA A 353 2.19 11.53 -21.95
CA ALA A 353 1.91 12.93 -22.27
C ALA A 353 0.77 13.07 -23.29
N ALA A 354 0.75 12.26 -24.34
CA ALA A 354 -0.34 12.25 -25.33
C ALA A 354 -1.69 11.83 -24.72
N LEU A 355 -1.68 10.93 -23.72
CA LEU A 355 -2.89 10.57 -22.96
C LEU A 355 -3.42 11.76 -22.13
N VAL A 356 -2.53 12.50 -21.45
CA VAL A 356 -2.89 13.70 -20.69
C VAL A 356 -3.45 14.80 -21.60
N GLU A 357 -2.90 15.00 -22.80
CA GLU A 357 -3.40 15.96 -23.79
C GLU A 357 -4.85 15.68 -24.22
N ASN A 358 -5.28 14.42 -24.20
CA ASN A 358 -6.62 13.99 -24.59
C ASN A 358 -7.54 13.68 -23.40
N ALA A 359 -7.07 13.84 -22.16
CA ALA A 359 -7.80 13.38 -20.96
C ALA A 359 -9.17 14.06 -20.81
N GLU A 360 -9.29 15.37 -21.04
CA GLU A 360 -10.57 16.11 -20.95
C GLU A 360 -11.64 15.52 -21.88
N ARG A 361 -11.24 15.09 -23.08
CA ARG A 361 -12.12 14.41 -24.05
C ARG A 361 -12.55 13.03 -23.53
N PHE A 362 -11.64 12.28 -22.90
CA PHE A 362 -11.97 10.95 -22.37
C PHE A 362 -12.84 11.01 -21.13
N LEU A 363 -12.65 12.00 -20.25
CA LEU A 363 -13.48 12.20 -19.06
C LEU A 363 -14.96 12.43 -19.42
N ALA A 364 -15.22 13.12 -20.53
CA ALA A 364 -16.58 13.33 -21.03
C ALA A 364 -17.32 12.04 -21.43
N HIS A 365 -16.61 10.91 -21.56
CA HIS A 365 -17.22 9.60 -21.82
C HIS A 365 -17.61 8.84 -20.54
N LEU A 366 -17.22 9.32 -19.35
CA LEU A 366 -17.57 8.67 -18.09
C LEU A 366 -19.08 8.74 -17.82
N PRO A 367 -19.67 7.74 -17.15
CA PRO A 367 -21.12 7.54 -17.11
C PRO A 367 -21.85 8.43 -16.08
N TRP A 368 -21.24 9.54 -15.66
CA TRP A 368 -21.84 10.51 -14.75
C TRP A 368 -21.97 11.90 -15.39
N PRO A 369 -22.92 12.73 -14.93
CA PRO A 369 -23.07 14.10 -15.41
C PRO A 369 -21.83 14.96 -15.11
N ALA A 370 -21.61 16.00 -15.91
CA ALA A 370 -20.46 16.90 -15.76
C ALA A 370 -20.40 17.58 -14.38
N GLU A 371 -21.55 17.75 -13.70
CA GLU A 371 -21.63 18.31 -12.36
C GLU A 371 -20.99 17.43 -11.27
N TYR A 372 -20.77 16.14 -11.56
CA TYR A 372 -20.05 15.19 -10.71
C TYR A 372 -18.55 15.11 -11.05
N GLU A 373 -18.10 15.86 -12.06
CA GLU A 373 -16.69 16.00 -12.43
C GLU A 373 -16.10 17.27 -11.80
N LYS A 374 -14.77 17.32 -11.66
CA LYS A 374 -14.08 18.51 -11.15
C LYS A 374 -14.35 19.72 -12.06
N ASP A 375 -14.52 20.90 -11.45
CA ASP A 375 -14.87 22.14 -12.18
C ASP A 375 -13.80 22.54 -13.20
N THR A 376 -12.54 22.20 -12.92
CA THR A 376 -11.42 22.39 -13.84
C THR A 376 -10.59 21.11 -13.82
N PHE A 377 -10.36 20.54 -15.00
CA PHE A 377 -9.44 19.42 -15.12
C PHE A 377 -8.00 19.94 -15.06
N LEU A 378 -7.39 19.81 -13.89
CA LEU A 378 -5.99 20.14 -13.68
C LEU A 378 -5.14 19.04 -14.30
N ARG A 379 -4.60 19.30 -15.49
CA ARG A 379 -3.77 18.34 -16.25
C ARG A 379 -2.65 17.80 -15.36
N PRO A 380 -2.69 16.51 -14.98
CA PRO A 380 -1.67 15.95 -14.11
C PRO A 380 -0.39 15.71 -14.90
N ASP A 381 0.73 15.65 -14.20
CA ASP A 381 1.97 15.14 -14.78
C ASP A 381 1.86 13.61 -14.83
N PHE A 382 2.01 12.99 -16.00
CA PHE A 382 1.99 11.54 -16.13
C PHE A 382 3.30 11.06 -16.75
N THR A 383 4.11 10.44 -15.91
CA THR A 383 5.45 9.97 -16.26
C THR A 383 5.58 8.46 -16.08
N SER A 384 6.37 7.86 -16.97
CA SER A 384 6.85 6.50 -16.77
C SER A 384 8.21 6.57 -16.10
N LEU A 385 8.36 5.88 -14.99
CA LEU A 385 9.55 5.93 -14.17
C LEU A 385 10.12 4.54 -13.96
N ASP A 386 11.45 4.46 -13.87
CA ASP A 386 12.16 3.27 -13.45
C ASP A 386 12.59 3.45 -11.98
N VAL A 387 12.02 2.63 -11.09
CA VAL A 387 12.28 2.67 -9.65
C VAL A 387 13.75 2.35 -9.37
N LEU A 388 14.43 3.26 -8.69
CA LEU A 388 15.76 3.05 -8.12
C LEU A 388 15.67 2.51 -6.69
N ALA A 389 14.80 3.11 -5.89
CA ALA A 389 14.58 2.75 -4.50
C ALA A 389 13.10 2.94 -4.11
N PHE A 390 12.57 2.01 -3.33
CA PHE A 390 11.25 2.06 -2.73
C PHE A 390 11.33 1.43 -1.34
N GLY A 391 11.36 2.27 -0.30
CA GLY A 391 11.31 1.88 1.10
C GLY A 391 9.87 1.80 1.56
N GLY A 392 9.42 0.63 2.01
CA GLY A 392 8.03 0.37 2.40
C GLY A 392 7.74 -1.14 2.44
N SER A 393 6.48 -1.52 2.65
CA SER A 393 6.05 -2.93 2.71
C SER A 393 5.87 -3.59 1.34
N GLY A 394 5.79 -2.82 0.26
CA GLY A 394 5.54 -3.32 -1.08
C GLY A 394 5.91 -2.30 -2.15
N ILE A 395 6.00 -2.76 -3.40
CA ILE A 395 6.31 -1.92 -4.56
C ILE A 395 5.10 -1.99 -5.50
N PRO A 396 4.38 -0.86 -5.71
CA PRO A 396 3.23 -0.83 -6.59
C PRO A 396 3.67 -0.80 -8.06
N ALA A 397 2.72 -1.02 -8.97
CA ALA A 397 2.97 -0.91 -10.42
C ALA A 397 2.68 0.51 -10.97
N GLY A 398 1.92 1.30 -10.22
CA GLY A 398 1.56 2.68 -10.51
C GLY A 398 1.14 3.39 -9.23
N ILE A 399 1.12 4.72 -9.26
CA ILE A 399 0.78 5.56 -8.11
C ILE A 399 0.01 6.80 -8.60
N ASN A 400 -1.03 7.21 -7.86
CA ASN A 400 -1.72 8.48 -8.05
C ASN A 400 -1.76 9.28 -6.74
N ILE A 401 -0.86 10.27 -6.61
CA ILE A 401 -0.59 11.02 -5.37
C ILE A 401 -0.55 12.55 -5.60
N PRO A 402 -0.74 13.36 -4.55
CA PRO A 402 -0.96 12.99 -3.15
C PRO A 402 -2.39 12.49 -2.86
N ASN A 403 -2.58 11.88 -1.69
CA ASN A 403 -3.89 11.41 -1.20
C ASN A 403 -4.73 12.52 -0.53
N TYR A 404 -4.25 13.78 -0.57
CA TYR A 404 -4.96 14.93 -0.02
C TYR A 404 -6.01 15.45 -1.00
N ASP A 405 -7.28 15.10 -0.79
CA ASP A 405 -8.39 15.44 -1.69
C ASP A 405 -8.53 16.94 -2.00
N ASP A 406 -8.27 17.81 -1.01
CA ASP A 406 -8.30 19.25 -1.22
C ASP A 406 -7.24 19.69 -2.22
N ILE A 407 -6.01 19.18 -2.09
CA ILE A 407 -4.93 19.44 -3.06
C ILE A 407 -5.26 18.84 -4.43
N ARG A 408 -5.79 17.60 -4.48
CA ARG A 408 -6.17 16.93 -5.75
C ARG A 408 -7.25 17.67 -6.53
N GLN A 409 -8.12 18.38 -5.83
CA GLN A 409 -9.19 19.19 -6.43
C GLN A 409 -8.72 20.59 -6.81
N ASP A 410 -7.95 21.24 -5.94
CA ASP A 410 -7.66 22.67 -6.05
C ASP A 410 -6.33 22.99 -6.74
N GLU A 411 -5.37 22.06 -6.74
CA GLU A 411 -4.01 22.28 -7.28
C GLU A 411 -3.53 21.19 -8.26
N GLY A 412 -3.95 19.94 -8.06
CA GLY A 412 -3.69 18.82 -8.96
C GLY A 412 -3.03 17.62 -8.28
N PHE A 413 -2.53 16.69 -9.08
CA PHE A 413 -1.89 15.44 -8.66
C PHE A 413 -0.89 15.00 -9.73
N LYS A 414 -0.05 14.00 -9.44
CA LYS A 414 0.73 13.30 -10.47
C LYS A 414 0.32 11.83 -10.53
N ASN A 415 0.42 11.29 -11.75
CA ASN A 415 0.27 9.88 -12.02
C ASN A 415 1.64 9.33 -12.39
N VAL A 416 1.94 8.17 -11.85
CA VAL A 416 3.22 7.52 -12.06
C VAL A 416 2.95 6.10 -12.50
N SER A 417 3.59 5.68 -13.61
CA SER A 417 3.66 4.28 -14.00
C SER A 417 5.08 3.78 -13.78
N LEU A 418 5.23 2.72 -12.97
CA LEU A 418 6.53 2.16 -12.61
C LEU A 418 6.91 1.08 -13.63
N GLY A 419 7.60 1.50 -14.70
CA GLY A 419 7.86 0.72 -15.90
C GLY A 419 8.65 -0.56 -15.61
N ASN A 420 9.77 -0.43 -14.91
CA ASN A 420 10.59 -1.58 -14.53
C ASN A 420 9.89 -2.56 -13.57
N VAL A 421 8.95 -2.10 -12.73
CA VAL A 421 8.12 -2.97 -11.88
C VAL A 421 7.15 -3.79 -12.72
N LEU A 422 6.48 -3.15 -13.68
CA LEU A 422 5.59 -3.83 -14.63
C LEU A 422 6.37 -4.91 -15.40
N VAL A 423 7.51 -4.55 -16.01
CA VAL A 423 8.34 -5.48 -16.79
C VAL A 423 8.79 -6.68 -15.95
N ALA A 424 9.24 -6.44 -14.71
CA ALA A 424 9.65 -7.49 -13.78
C ALA A 424 8.47 -8.41 -13.38
N GLY A 425 7.25 -7.87 -13.31
CA GLY A 425 6.02 -8.63 -13.02
C GLY A 425 5.61 -9.61 -14.13
N TYR A 426 5.97 -9.36 -15.39
CA TYR A 426 5.47 -10.14 -16.54
C TYR A 426 6.40 -11.26 -17.03
N LYS A 427 7.65 -11.33 -16.56
CA LYS A 427 8.64 -12.31 -17.05
C LYS A 427 8.34 -13.73 -16.50
N ASP A 428 7.99 -14.69 -17.34
CA ASP A 428 7.76 -16.11 -16.99
C ASP A 428 6.68 -16.39 -15.91
N THR A 429 5.41 -16.13 -16.19
CA THR A 429 4.29 -16.59 -15.35
C THR A 429 3.56 -17.79 -15.97
N LYS A 430 3.28 -18.81 -15.15
CA LYS A 430 2.27 -19.82 -15.46
C LYS A 430 0.89 -19.18 -15.27
N ILE A 431 0.07 -19.14 -16.33
CA ILE A 431 -1.26 -18.52 -16.30
C ILE A 431 -2.27 -19.57 -15.87
N THR A 432 -2.89 -19.40 -14.70
CA THR A 432 -3.97 -20.29 -14.23
C THR A 432 -5.33 -19.83 -14.74
N PHE A 433 -6.25 -20.77 -14.94
CA PHE A 433 -7.68 -20.55 -15.23
C PHE A 433 -8.04 -19.93 -16.60
N LEU A 434 -7.05 -19.71 -17.47
CA LEU A 434 -7.24 -19.28 -18.87
C LEU A 434 -6.73 -20.34 -19.84
N ASP A 435 -7.05 -20.18 -21.12
CA ASP A 435 -6.41 -20.92 -22.22
C ASP A 435 -5.14 -20.15 -22.68
N ASP A 436 -4.17 -20.83 -23.30
CA ASP A 436 -2.75 -20.40 -23.46
C ASP A 436 -2.47 -19.08 -24.22
N ALA A 437 -3.48 -18.39 -24.77
CA ALA A 437 -3.29 -17.34 -25.77
C ALA A 437 -3.29 -15.87 -25.25
N ASP A 438 -3.52 -15.62 -23.96
CA ASP A 438 -3.90 -14.29 -23.48
C ASP A 438 -2.89 -13.63 -22.50
N LYS A 439 -2.30 -12.46 -22.84
CA LYS A 439 -1.44 -11.63 -21.93
C LYS A 439 -1.69 -10.12 -22.14
N VAL A 440 -1.82 -9.30 -21.08
CA VAL A 440 -2.06 -7.82 -21.18
C VAL A 440 -1.47 -6.94 -20.05
N GLN A 441 -1.40 -5.64 -20.39
CA GLN A 441 -0.79 -4.44 -19.82
C GLN A 441 -1.77 -3.48 -19.09
N VAL A 442 -1.23 -2.57 -18.25
CA VAL A 442 -1.95 -1.55 -17.44
C VAL A 442 -1.57 -0.12 -17.88
N GLY A 443 -2.49 0.84 -17.77
CA GLY A 443 -2.20 2.28 -17.98
C GLY A 443 -3.36 3.27 -17.74
N LEU A 444 -4.62 2.82 -17.74
CA LEU A 444 -5.80 3.73 -17.60
C LEU A 444 -6.26 3.96 -16.16
N HIS A 445 -5.92 3.03 -15.26
CA HIS A 445 -6.32 3.03 -13.85
C HIS A 445 -5.88 4.31 -13.13
N GLU A 446 -4.58 4.66 -13.22
CA GLU A 446 -4.01 5.79 -12.50
C GLU A 446 -4.58 7.14 -12.95
N LEU A 447 -4.48 7.45 -14.25
CA LEU A 447 -4.81 8.78 -14.77
C LEU A 447 -6.31 9.08 -14.75
N LEU A 448 -7.12 8.19 -15.33
CA LEU A 448 -8.54 8.46 -15.57
C LEU A 448 -9.42 7.88 -14.47
N GLY A 449 -8.97 6.84 -13.76
CA GLY A 449 -9.64 6.31 -12.58
C GLY A 449 -9.55 7.29 -11.41
N HIS A 450 -8.46 7.25 -10.65
CA HIS A 450 -8.25 8.06 -9.45
C HIS A 450 -8.25 9.58 -9.70
N GLY A 451 -7.91 10.02 -10.92
CA GLY A 451 -7.85 11.44 -11.27
C GLY A 451 -9.21 12.14 -11.49
N SER A 452 -10.25 11.35 -11.76
CA SER A 452 -11.62 11.80 -12.08
C SER A 452 -12.56 11.91 -10.88
N GLY A 453 -13.65 12.66 -11.05
CA GLY A 453 -14.74 12.77 -10.08
C GLY A 453 -14.54 13.87 -9.03
N LYS A 454 -15.66 14.43 -8.57
CA LYS A 454 -15.72 15.52 -7.59
C LYS A 454 -16.31 15.06 -6.26
N LEU A 455 -15.76 15.54 -5.15
CA LEU A 455 -16.43 15.44 -3.85
C LEU A 455 -17.24 16.72 -3.59
N PHE A 456 -18.51 16.57 -3.20
CA PHE A 456 -19.33 17.69 -2.76
C PHE A 456 -19.00 18.01 -1.31
N ARG A 457 -18.50 19.21 -1.02
CA ARG A 457 -18.03 19.61 0.31
C ARG A 457 -18.61 20.95 0.74
N GLU A 458 -18.74 21.11 2.05
CA GLU A 458 -19.07 22.36 2.74
C GLU A 458 -17.81 22.92 3.38
N GLU A 459 -17.50 24.17 3.03
CA GLU A 459 -16.41 24.93 3.61
C GLU A 459 -16.78 25.41 5.03
N ALA A 460 -15.78 25.85 5.81
CA ALA A 460 -16.00 26.28 7.19
C ALA A 460 -16.95 27.49 7.34
N ASP A 461 -17.15 28.27 6.28
CA ASP A 461 -18.08 29.41 6.21
C ASP A 461 -19.51 29.01 5.77
N GLY A 462 -19.77 27.72 5.56
CA GLY A 462 -21.05 27.17 5.13
C GLY A 462 -21.27 27.20 3.61
N LYS A 463 -20.29 27.67 2.83
CA LYS A 463 -20.36 27.67 1.36
C LYS A 463 -20.18 26.25 0.82
N LEU A 464 -21.00 25.88 -0.16
CA LEU A 464 -20.87 24.63 -0.90
C LEU A 464 -19.97 24.81 -2.13
N ASN A 465 -19.15 23.81 -2.45
CA ASN A 465 -18.35 23.78 -3.68
C ASN A 465 -19.15 23.32 -4.92
N PHE A 466 -20.47 23.25 -4.83
CA PHE A 466 -21.37 22.85 -5.92
C PHE A 466 -22.71 23.61 -5.84
N ASP A 467 -23.40 23.75 -6.96
CA ASP A 467 -24.72 24.39 -7.00
C ASP A 467 -25.84 23.38 -6.68
N ARG A 468 -26.30 23.39 -5.42
CA ARG A 468 -27.40 22.53 -4.95
C ARG A 468 -28.70 22.67 -5.76
N ASN A 469 -28.94 23.81 -6.40
CA ASN A 469 -30.14 24.03 -7.22
C ASN A 469 -29.97 23.52 -8.66
N ALA A 470 -28.74 23.46 -9.18
CA ALA A 470 -28.46 22.92 -10.51
C ALA A 470 -28.22 21.40 -10.48
N VAL A 471 -27.51 20.88 -9.48
CA VAL A 471 -27.14 19.47 -9.40
C VAL A 471 -28.32 18.59 -8.99
N THR A 472 -28.49 17.46 -9.69
CA THR A 472 -29.54 16.47 -9.44
C THR A 472 -28.90 15.12 -9.11
N HIS A 473 -29.46 14.42 -8.12
CA HIS A 473 -29.03 13.10 -7.71
C HIS A 473 -29.44 12.04 -8.76
N THR A 474 -28.48 11.42 -9.45
CA THR A 474 -28.78 10.57 -10.62
C THR A 474 -29.60 9.31 -10.29
N GLU A 475 -29.49 8.79 -9.06
CA GLU A 475 -30.23 7.56 -8.68
C GLU A 475 -31.65 7.84 -8.14
N THR A 476 -31.96 9.08 -7.72
CA THR A 476 -33.28 9.43 -7.14
C THR A 476 -34.01 10.50 -7.94
N ASN A 477 -33.33 11.15 -8.90
CA ASN A 477 -33.76 12.34 -9.62
C ASN A 477 -34.15 13.52 -8.69
N GLY A 478 -33.72 13.49 -7.43
CA GLY A 478 -33.96 14.54 -6.43
C GLY A 478 -32.79 15.52 -6.28
N LYS A 479 -32.89 16.43 -5.30
CA LYS A 479 -31.77 17.33 -4.95
C LYS A 479 -30.73 16.62 -4.10
N ILE A 480 -29.50 17.12 -4.12
CA ILE A 480 -28.45 16.67 -3.22
C ILE A 480 -28.79 17.08 -1.77
N THR A 481 -28.77 16.11 -0.87
CA THR A 481 -29.11 16.28 0.56
C THR A 481 -27.96 15.94 1.51
N SER A 482 -26.84 15.41 0.99
CA SER A 482 -25.65 15.02 1.76
C SER A 482 -24.37 15.41 1.02
N TRP A 483 -23.31 15.70 1.80
CA TRP A 483 -21.99 16.17 1.36
C TRP A 483 -20.99 16.06 2.52
N TYR A 484 -19.69 16.20 2.25
CA TYR A 484 -18.63 16.21 3.27
C TYR A 484 -18.68 17.50 4.09
N LYS A 485 -18.62 17.38 5.42
CA LYS A 485 -18.55 18.50 6.36
C LYS A 485 -17.10 18.98 6.57
N PRO A 486 -16.88 20.19 7.12
CA PRO A 486 -15.54 20.65 7.46
C PRO A 486 -14.80 19.62 8.33
N GLY A 487 -13.58 19.26 7.92
CA GLY A 487 -12.74 18.25 8.59
C GLY A 487 -13.03 16.79 8.21
N GLU A 488 -14.12 16.50 7.48
CA GLU A 488 -14.35 15.16 6.91
C GLU A 488 -13.57 14.98 5.60
N THR A 489 -12.93 13.82 5.43
CA THR A 489 -12.25 13.37 4.21
C THR A 489 -12.91 12.10 3.66
N TRP A 490 -12.48 11.65 2.47
CA TRP A 490 -12.85 10.33 1.94
C TRP A 490 -12.61 9.22 2.99
N ASP A 491 -11.37 9.12 3.48
CA ASP A 491 -10.96 8.10 4.44
C ASP A 491 -11.69 8.24 5.79
N SER A 492 -11.91 9.45 6.31
CA SER A 492 -12.62 9.60 7.59
C SER A 492 -14.11 9.24 7.47
N LYS A 493 -14.71 9.41 6.27
CA LYS A 493 -16.13 9.18 6.05
C LYS A 493 -16.46 7.74 5.65
N PHE A 494 -15.60 7.11 4.85
CA PHE A 494 -15.79 5.75 4.35
C PHE A 494 -14.98 4.71 5.11
N SER A 495 -13.94 5.12 5.85
CA SER A 495 -13.14 4.26 6.75
C SER A 495 -12.68 2.97 6.03
N SER A 496 -12.95 1.79 6.60
CA SER A 496 -12.56 0.50 6.03
C SER A 496 -13.13 0.22 4.62
N LEU A 497 -14.18 0.93 4.18
CA LEU A 497 -14.70 0.83 2.83
C LEU A 497 -13.95 1.73 1.82
N ALA A 498 -13.26 2.76 2.30
CA ALA A 498 -12.68 3.84 1.49
C ALA A 498 -11.76 3.29 0.39
N SER A 499 -10.73 2.53 0.77
CA SER A 499 -9.74 2.03 -0.18
C SER A 499 -10.35 1.10 -1.21
N THR A 500 -11.02 0.02 -0.78
CA THR A 500 -11.60 -0.99 -1.71
C THR A 500 -12.59 -0.37 -2.68
N TYR A 501 -13.41 0.57 -2.22
CA TYR A 501 -14.42 1.24 -3.04
C TYR A 501 -13.77 2.13 -4.10
N GLU A 502 -12.74 2.89 -3.73
CA GLU A 502 -12.02 3.76 -4.66
C GLU A 502 -11.22 2.96 -5.70
N GLU A 503 -10.56 1.88 -5.29
CA GLU A 503 -9.88 0.96 -6.20
C GLU A 503 -10.86 0.33 -7.20
N CYS A 504 -12.01 -0.14 -6.71
CA CYS A 504 -13.07 -0.67 -7.56
C CYS A 504 -13.55 0.36 -8.59
N ARG A 505 -13.71 1.62 -8.18
CA ARG A 505 -14.09 2.71 -9.06
C ARG A 505 -13.02 2.98 -10.13
N ALA A 506 -11.75 3.05 -9.75
CA ALA A 506 -10.64 3.29 -10.67
C ALA A 506 -10.46 2.15 -11.68
N GLU A 507 -10.54 0.89 -11.23
CA GLU A 507 -10.53 -0.29 -12.11
C GLU A 507 -11.72 -0.30 -13.08
N CYS A 508 -12.92 0.09 -12.62
CA CYS A 508 -14.10 0.25 -13.49
C CYS A 508 -13.88 1.29 -14.58
N VAL A 509 -13.28 2.44 -14.26
CA VAL A 509 -12.92 3.45 -15.27
C VAL A 509 -11.94 2.87 -16.29
N GLY A 510 -10.92 2.15 -15.83
CA GLY A 510 -9.92 1.52 -16.68
C GLY A 510 -10.54 0.58 -17.72
N ILE A 511 -11.40 -0.35 -17.30
CA ILE A 511 -12.06 -1.29 -18.21
C ILE A 511 -13.17 -0.62 -19.05
N TYR A 512 -13.77 0.47 -18.58
CA TYR A 512 -14.80 1.19 -19.33
C TYR A 512 -14.23 2.03 -20.47
N LEU A 513 -13.15 2.78 -20.19
CA LEU A 513 -12.51 3.68 -21.17
C LEU A 513 -11.56 2.96 -22.12
N CYS A 514 -11.05 1.76 -21.78
CA CYS A 514 -10.25 0.97 -22.72
C CYS A 514 -11.04 0.60 -23.99
N LEU A 515 -12.37 0.68 -23.95
CA LEU A 515 -13.24 0.42 -25.10
C LEU A 515 -13.30 1.58 -26.12
N LEU A 516 -12.61 2.69 -25.85
CA LEU A 516 -12.49 3.81 -26.79
C LEU A 516 -11.26 3.58 -27.69
N SER A 517 -11.47 3.43 -29.00
CA SER A 517 -10.39 3.17 -29.96
C SER A 517 -9.29 4.25 -29.93
N ASP A 518 -9.65 5.51 -29.68
CA ASP A 518 -8.70 6.62 -29.56
C ASP A 518 -7.71 6.42 -28.40
N VAL A 519 -8.16 5.79 -27.31
CA VAL A 519 -7.30 5.52 -26.15
C VAL A 519 -6.21 4.52 -26.53
N LEU A 520 -6.55 3.46 -27.26
CA LEU A 520 -5.60 2.44 -27.69
C LEU A 520 -4.67 2.93 -28.79
N HIS A 521 -5.16 3.83 -29.65
CA HIS A 521 -4.34 4.52 -30.65
C HIS A 521 -3.18 5.30 -30.02
N ILE A 522 -3.40 5.96 -28.87
CA ILE A 522 -2.36 6.69 -28.13
C ILE A 522 -1.21 5.75 -27.69
N PHE A 523 -1.52 4.51 -27.36
CA PHE A 523 -0.51 3.51 -26.98
C PHE A 523 0.19 2.85 -28.17
N GLY A 524 -0.27 3.13 -29.40
CA GLY A 524 0.28 2.62 -30.65
C GLY A 524 -0.42 1.37 -31.18
N HIS A 525 -1.63 1.05 -30.70
CA HIS A 525 -2.39 -0.12 -31.11
C HIS A 525 -3.58 0.27 -31.98
N THR A 526 -3.74 -0.38 -33.13
CA THR A 526 -4.81 -0.09 -34.12
C THR A 526 -5.28 -1.36 -34.80
N GLY A 527 -6.53 -1.40 -35.25
CA GLY A 527 -7.09 -2.58 -35.94
C GLY A 527 -7.27 -3.76 -34.98
N ASP A 528 -7.03 -4.98 -35.47
CA ASP A 528 -7.26 -6.22 -34.72
C ASP A 528 -6.50 -6.28 -33.38
N ASP A 529 -5.28 -5.70 -33.33
CA ASP A 529 -4.48 -5.60 -32.10
C ASP A 529 -5.20 -4.83 -30.98
N SER A 530 -6.02 -3.82 -31.34
CA SER A 530 -6.81 -3.03 -30.39
C SER A 530 -7.90 -3.88 -29.74
N ASP A 531 -8.61 -4.67 -30.56
CA ASP A 531 -9.70 -5.53 -30.09
C ASP A 531 -9.20 -6.63 -29.17
N ASP A 532 -8.01 -7.19 -29.44
CA ASP A 532 -7.35 -8.16 -28.57
C ASP A 532 -6.93 -7.57 -27.23
N ILE A 533 -6.34 -6.39 -27.22
CA ILE A 533 -5.96 -5.72 -25.97
C ILE A 533 -7.20 -5.41 -25.12
N MET A 534 -8.30 -4.95 -25.73
CA MET A 534 -9.57 -4.72 -25.06
C MET A 534 -10.09 -6.01 -24.42
N TYR A 535 -10.14 -7.09 -25.19
CA TYR A 535 -10.60 -8.38 -24.71
C TYR A 535 -9.77 -8.89 -23.54
N ILE A 536 -8.45 -8.92 -23.68
CA ILE A 536 -7.58 -9.49 -22.66
C ILE A 536 -7.58 -8.60 -21.40
N ASN A 537 -7.74 -7.28 -21.51
CA ASN A 537 -7.91 -6.41 -20.33
C ASN A 537 -9.15 -6.79 -19.51
N TRP A 538 -10.29 -6.99 -20.19
CA TRP A 538 -11.51 -7.48 -19.55
C TRP A 538 -11.37 -8.90 -19.01
N LEU A 539 -10.68 -9.79 -19.73
CA LEU A 539 -10.41 -11.16 -19.30
C LEU A 539 -9.53 -11.21 -18.04
N ASN A 540 -8.50 -10.37 -17.99
CA ASN A 540 -7.65 -10.22 -16.82
C ASN A 540 -8.43 -9.72 -15.61
N MET A 541 -9.36 -8.78 -15.80
CA MET A 541 -10.22 -8.29 -14.73
C MET A 541 -11.09 -9.40 -14.12
N VAL A 542 -11.80 -10.17 -14.95
CA VAL A 542 -12.64 -11.27 -14.47
C VAL A 542 -11.82 -12.39 -13.82
N ARG A 543 -10.63 -12.68 -14.36
CA ARG A 543 -9.67 -13.62 -13.77
C ARG A 543 -9.17 -13.15 -12.42
N ALA A 544 -8.76 -11.89 -12.32
CA ALA A 544 -8.28 -11.31 -11.07
C ALA A 544 -9.40 -11.28 -10.02
N GLY A 545 -10.65 -11.05 -10.44
CA GLY A 545 -11.81 -11.17 -9.56
C GLY A 545 -12.03 -12.58 -9.01
N LEU A 546 -11.72 -13.64 -9.78
CA LEU A 546 -11.78 -15.02 -9.24
C LEU A 546 -10.61 -15.31 -8.30
N LEU A 547 -9.39 -14.92 -8.70
CA LEU A 547 -8.18 -15.07 -7.87
C LEU A 547 -8.29 -14.31 -6.54
N ALA A 548 -9.08 -13.23 -6.52
CA ALA A 548 -9.33 -12.44 -5.33
C ALA A 548 -9.83 -13.27 -4.14
N LEU A 549 -10.52 -14.41 -4.37
CA LEU A 549 -11.02 -15.27 -3.30
C LEU A 549 -9.93 -15.76 -2.33
N GLU A 550 -8.66 -15.82 -2.76
CA GLU A 550 -7.51 -16.07 -1.88
C GLU A 550 -7.45 -15.08 -0.70
N PHE A 551 -7.85 -13.83 -0.94
CA PHE A 551 -7.74 -12.69 -0.04
C PHE A 551 -8.98 -12.48 0.84
N TYR A 552 -9.98 -13.35 0.74
CA TYR A 552 -11.12 -13.38 1.64
C TYR A 552 -10.87 -14.35 2.81
N SER A 553 -11.23 -13.95 4.02
CA SER A 553 -11.23 -14.77 5.24
C SER A 553 -12.66 -15.21 5.57
N PRO A 554 -13.05 -16.47 5.33
CA PRO A 554 -14.38 -16.96 5.71
C PRO A 554 -14.68 -16.86 7.20
N GLU A 555 -13.65 -17.01 8.05
CA GLU A 555 -13.76 -17.03 9.51
C GLU A 555 -14.14 -15.64 10.05
N THR A 556 -13.51 -14.59 9.54
CA THR A 556 -13.75 -13.20 9.96
C THR A 556 -14.73 -12.45 9.04
N ARG A 557 -15.14 -13.09 7.92
CA ARG A 557 -15.94 -12.50 6.84
C ARG A 557 -15.36 -11.19 6.33
N ALA A 558 -14.04 -11.15 6.22
CA ALA A 558 -13.30 -9.94 5.89
C ALA A 558 -12.46 -10.15 4.63
N TRP A 559 -12.34 -9.07 3.85
CA TRP A 559 -11.40 -8.96 2.75
C TRP A 559 -10.10 -8.35 3.26
N ARG A 560 -8.98 -9.01 2.98
CA ARG A 560 -7.65 -8.60 3.45
C ARG A 560 -6.85 -7.78 2.43
N GLN A 561 -7.42 -7.48 1.26
CA GLN A 561 -6.74 -6.68 0.23
C GLN A 561 -7.77 -5.90 -0.60
N ALA A 562 -7.61 -4.57 -0.62
CA ALA A 562 -8.57 -3.63 -1.19
C ALA A 562 -8.81 -3.83 -2.71
N HIS A 563 -7.75 -3.95 -3.50
CA HIS A 563 -7.87 -4.10 -4.96
C HIS A 563 -8.53 -5.44 -5.35
N MET A 564 -8.21 -6.52 -4.64
CA MET A 564 -8.76 -7.85 -4.88
C MET A 564 -10.26 -7.89 -4.54
N ASN A 565 -10.66 -7.26 -3.44
CA ASN A 565 -12.07 -7.06 -3.14
C ASN A 565 -12.77 -6.26 -4.26
N GLY A 566 -12.19 -5.13 -4.70
CA GLY A 566 -12.71 -4.35 -5.83
C GLY A 566 -12.85 -5.16 -7.13
N ARG A 567 -11.86 -5.99 -7.46
CA ARG A 567 -11.89 -6.89 -8.64
C ARG A 567 -12.95 -7.98 -8.52
N PHE A 568 -13.15 -8.54 -7.33
CA PHE A 568 -14.23 -9.50 -7.06
C PHE A 568 -15.61 -8.85 -7.24
N VAL A 569 -15.79 -7.63 -6.71
CA VAL A 569 -17.01 -6.83 -6.91
C VAL A 569 -17.29 -6.62 -8.40
N ILE A 570 -16.27 -6.25 -9.18
CA ILE A 570 -16.41 -6.08 -10.64
C ILE A 570 -16.82 -7.39 -11.31
N LEU A 571 -16.18 -8.52 -10.96
CA LEU A 571 -16.58 -9.84 -11.46
C LEU A 571 -18.05 -10.14 -11.15
N ARG A 572 -18.52 -9.82 -9.94
CA ARG A 572 -19.91 -10.04 -9.50
C ARG A 572 -20.90 -9.18 -10.28
N VAL A 573 -20.57 -7.93 -10.59
CA VAL A 573 -21.38 -7.06 -11.45
C VAL A 573 -21.50 -7.64 -12.86
N LEU A 574 -20.39 -8.14 -13.43
CA LEU A 574 -20.40 -8.75 -14.77
C LEU A 574 -21.16 -10.08 -14.82
N LEU A 575 -21.14 -10.87 -13.75
CA LEU A 575 -21.94 -12.09 -13.63
C LEU A 575 -23.44 -11.77 -13.48
N GLU A 576 -23.80 -10.75 -12.69
CA GLU A 576 -25.19 -10.29 -12.54
C GLU A 576 -25.78 -9.81 -13.87
N ALA A 577 -24.95 -9.18 -14.73
CA ALA A 577 -25.37 -8.75 -16.05
C ALA A 577 -25.86 -9.91 -16.96
N GLY A 578 -25.45 -11.15 -16.65
CA GLY A 578 -25.98 -12.35 -17.29
C GLY A 578 -25.62 -12.49 -18.77
N GLU A 579 -26.57 -13.02 -19.55
CA GLU A 579 -26.46 -13.23 -21.01
C GLU A 579 -25.26 -14.08 -21.46
N GLY A 580 -24.65 -14.83 -20.53
CA GLY A 580 -23.44 -15.61 -20.79
C GLY A 580 -22.20 -14.75 -21.10
N LEU A 581 -22.15 -13.49 -20.64
CA LEU A 581 -20.98 -12.64 -20.77
C LEU A 581 -19.75 -13.26 -20.08
N VAL A 582 -19.90 -13.66 -18.82
CA VAL A 582 -18.86 -14.33 -18.03
C VAL A 582 -19.39 -15.67 -17.56
N GLN A 583 -18.57 -16.71 -17.67
CA GLN A 583 -18.86 -18.04 -17.13
C GLN A 583 -17.66 -18.57 -16.36
N ILE A 584 -17.92 -19.23 -15.22
CA ILE A 584 -16.91 -19.92 -14.42
C ILE A 584 -17.26 -21.41 -14.42
N GLN A 585 -16.35 -22.23 -14.94
CA GLN A 585 -16.55 -23.67 -15.09
C GLN A 585 -15.58 -24.43 -14.19
N ARG A 586 -16.08 -25.40 -13.42
CA ARG A 586 -15.24 -26.38 -12.73
C ARG A 586 -14.73 -27.40 -13.75
N VAL A 587 -13.42 -27.61 -13.80
CA VAL A 587 -12.75 -28.55 -14.71
C VAL A 587 -11.75 -29.42 -13.94
N ALA A 588 -11.20 -30.44 -14.58
CA ALA A 588 -10.01 -31.13 -14.07
C ALA A 588 -8.79 -30.51 -14.74
N GLY A 589 -7.78 -30.15 -13.94
CA GLY A 589 -6.50 -29.68 -14.45
C GLY A 589 -5.71 -30.82 -15.11
N GLU A 590 -4.60 -30.47 -15.78
CA GLU A 590 -3.71 -31.45 -16.42
C GLU A 590 -3.13 -32.47 -15.44
N ASP A 591 -3.03 -32.10 -14.15
CA ASP A 591 -2.60 -32.94 -13.04
C ASP A 591 -3.72 -33.82 -12.46
N GLY A 592 -4.92 -33.79 -13.06
CA GLY A 592 -6.09 -34.54 -12.60
C GLY A 592 -6.78 -33.98 -11.36
N LYS A 593 -6.30 -32.86 -10.78
CA LYS A 593 -6.90 -32.23 -9.59
C LYS A 593 -8.01 -31.23 -9.99
N PRO A 594 -8.91 -30.83 -9.07
CA PRO A 594 -9.89 -29.78 -9.34
C PRO A 594 -9.23 -28.50 -9.86
N ASP A 595 -9.84 -27.87 -10.86
CA ASP A 595 -9.39 -26.64 -11.48
C ASP A 595 -10.58 -25.80 -11.94
N LEU A 596 -10.34 -24.56 -12.34
CA LEU A 596 -11.36 -23.63 -12.82
C LEU A 596 -11.01 -23.13 -14.21
N ARG A 597 -12.02 -22.83 -15.01
CA ARG A 597 -11.88 -22.15 -16.31
C ARG A 597 -12.84 -20.98 -16.39
N ILE A 598 -12.31 -19.80 -16.69
CA ILE A 598 -13.10 -18.61 -16.98
C ILE A 598 -13.31 -18.51 -18.49
N LYS A 599 -14.54 -18.18 -18.89
CA LYS A 599 -14.86 -17.79 -20.26
C LYS A 599 -15.50 -16.42 -20.28
N LEU A 600 -14.90 -15.51 -21.05
CA LEU A 600 -15.44 -14.19 -21.36
C LEU A 600 -15.89 -14.17 -22.82
N ASP A 601 -17.15 -13.85 -23.07
CA ASP A 601 -17.70 -13.71 -24.44
C ASP A 601 -17.35 -12.33 -25.01
N ARG A 602 -16.34 -12.30 -25.88
CA ARG A 602 -15.85 -11.08 -26.53
C ARG A 602 -16.96 -10.28 -27.21
N SER A 603 -17.92 -10.95 -27.84
CA SER A 603 -19.00 -10.30 -28.60
C SER A 603 -19.99 -9.52 -27.70
N LYS A 604 -19.99 -9.81 -26.40
CA LYS A 604 -20.90 -9.22 -25.42
C LYS A 604 -20.28 -8.14 -24.54
N ILE A 605 -18.97 -7.89 -24.66
CA ILE A 605 -18.29 -6.84 -23.89
C ILE A 605 -18.96 -5.48 -24.15
N ILE A 606 -19.20 -5.12 -25.41
CA ILE A 606 -19.81 -3.83 -25.76
C ILE A 606 -21.31 -3.79 -25.46
N SER A 607 -22.04 -4.86 -25.77
CA SER A 607 -23.51 -4.86 -25.69
C SER A 607 -24.06 -5.13 -24.28
N ILE A 608 -23.35 -5.88 -23.45
CA ILE A 608 -23.77 -6.29 -22.10
C ILE A 608 -22.82 -5.73 -21.03
N GLY A 609 -21.52 -5.97 -21.19
CA GLY A 609 -20.51 -5.60 -20.18
C GLY A 609 -20.40 -4.10 -19.95
N LYS A 610 -20.28 -3.32 -21.04
CA LYS A 610 -20.14 -1.86 -20.97
C LYS A 610 -21.35 -1.19 -20.29
N PRO A 611 -22.62 -1.49 -20.64
CA PRO A 611 -23.76 -0.96 -19.90
C PRO A 611 -23.77 -1.33 -18.41
N ALA A 612 -23.41 -2.56 -18.07
CA ALA A 612 -23.37 -3.02 -16.67
C ALA A 612 -22.34 -2.24 -15.85
N ILE A 613 -21.10 -2.17 -16.34
CA ILE A 613 -20.03 -1.39 -15.70
C ILE A 613 -20.38 0.10 -15.67
N GLY A 614 -20.94 0.65 -16.74
CA GLY A 614 -21.32 2.07 -16.78
C GLY A 614 -22.37 2.43 -15.72
N ASN A 615 -23.40 1.60 -15.53
CA ASN A 615 -24.42 1.80 -14.51
C ASN A 615 -23.85 1.67 -13.09
N PHE A 616 -23.00 0.66 -12.86
CA PHE A 616 -22.35 0.46 -11.58
C PHE A 616 -21.39 1.61 -11.23
N LEU A 617 -20.55 2.01 -12.18
CA LEU A 617 -19.59 3.10 -12.05
C LEU A 617 -20.28 4.44 -11.76
N ARG A 618 -21.43 4.72 -12.40
CA ARG A 618 -22.26 5.90 -12.06
C ARG A 618 -22.68 5.89 -10.59
N LYS A 619 -23.19 4.76 -10.08
CA LYS A 619 -23.57 4.61 -8.67
C LYS A 619 -22.38 4.82 -7.73
N LEU A 620 -21.22 4.24 -8.08
CA LEU A 620 -19.99 4.43 -7.31
C LEU A 620 -19.64 5.92 -7.16
N GLN A 621 -19.61 6.65 -8.28
CA GLN A 621 -19.29 8.08 -8.24
C GLN A 621 -20.32 8.88 -7.45
N VAL A 622 -21.61 8.58 -7.60
CA VAL A 622 -22.68 9.35 -6.94
C VAL A 622 -22.57 9.26 -5.43
N TYR A 623 -22.48 8.05 -4.87
CA TYR A 623 -22.41 7.89 -3.42
C TYR A 623 -21.09 8.42 -2.84
N LYS A 624 -19.98 8.29 -3.58
CA LYS A 624 -18.71 8.93 -3.23
C LYS A 624 -18.86 10.46 -3.15
N SER A 625 -19.43 11.07 -4.17
CA SER A 625 -19.55 12.53 -4.29
C SER A 625 -20.46 13.13 -3.20
N THR A 626 -21.54 12.44 -2.85
CA THR A 626 -22.54 12.90 -1.88
C THR A 626 -22.25 12.48 -0.43
N ALA A 627 -21.08 11.89 -0.16
CA ALA A 627 -20.70 11.38 1.16
C ALA A 627 -21.71 10.35 1.74
N ASP A 628 -22.40 9.60 0.88
CA ASP A 628 -23.45 8.64 1.29
C ASP A 628 -22.86 7.26 1.57
N TYR A 629 -22.21 7.15 2.73
CA TYR A 629 -21.64 5.89 3.21
C TYR A 629 -22.70 4.78 3.33
N GLY A 630 -23.91 5.11 3.78
CA GLY A 630 -24.97 4.12 4.01
C GLY A 630 -25.36 3.39 2.72
N LYS A 631 -25.65 4.15 1.65
CA LYS A 631 -26.00 3.56 0.35
C LYS A 631 -24.81 2.95 -0.37
N ALA A 632 -23.63 3.56 -0.25
CA ALA A 632 -22.40 2.98 -0.75
C ALA A 632 -22.16 1.59 -0.17
N LYS A 633 -22.25 1.46 1.17
CA LYS A 633 -22.05 0.20 1.89
C LYS A 633 -23.11 -0.83 1.54
N GLU A 634 -24.39 -0.45 1.54
CA GLU A 634 -25.49 -1.34 1.16
C GLU A 634 -25.26 -1.98 -0.22
N MET A 635 -24.87 -1.17 -1.21
CA MET A 635 -24.57 -1.67 -2.56
C MET A 635 -23.29 -2.53 -2.58
N TYR A 636 -22.21 -2.05 -1.97
CA TYR A 636 -20.91 -2.70 -2.06
C TYR A 636 -20.87 -4.04 -1.32
N ASP A 637 -21.56 -4.15 -0.17
CA ASP A 637 -21.68 -5.39 0.60
C ASP A 637 -22.37 -6.50 -0.21
N VAL A 638 -23.37 -6.18 -1.04
CA VAL A 638 -24.05 -7.17 -1.92
C VAL A 638 -23.09 -7.81 -2.91
N TYR A 639 -22.23 -7.01 -3.56
CA TYR A 639 -21.29 -7.52 -4.55
C TYR A 639 -20.01 -8.08 -3.94
N SER A 640 -19.62 -7.64 -2.73
CA SER A 640 -18.42 -8.15 -2.04
C SER A 640 -18.68 -9.40 -1.19
N ASP A 641 -19.95 -9.78 -1.00
CA ASP A 641 -20.31 -10.97 -0.23
C ASP A 641 -19.87 -12.28 -0.92
N VAL A 642 -19.20 -13.14 -0.16
CA VAL A 642 -18.68 -14.43 -0.61
C VAL A 642 -19.45 -15.53 0.11
N ASN A 643 -20.34 -16.19 -0.63
CA ASN A 643 -21.20 -17.25 -0.10
C ASN A 643 -21.46 -18.35 -1.15
N ASP A 644 -22.12 -19.41 -0.70
CA ASP A 644 -22.59 -20.52 -1.55
C ASP A 644 -24.13 -20.56 -1.69
N SER A 645 -24.82 -19.46 -1.40
CA SER A 645 -26.30 -19.38 -1.49
C SER A 645 -26.82 -19.42 -2.93
N SER A 646 -25.97 -19.06 -3.90
CA SER A 646 -26.29 -19.07 -5.33
C SER A 646 -25.06 -19.47 -6.15
N GLU A 647 -25.29 -19.95 -7.38
CA GLU A 647 -24.22 -20.22 -8.33
C GLU A 647 -23.42 -18.93 -8.59
N PRO A 648 -22.08 -19.00 -8.73
CA PRO A 648 -21.26 -20.21 -8.90
C PRO A 648 -20.73 -20.87 -7.61
N HIS A 649 -21.28 -20.54 -6.44
CA HIS A 649 -20.84 -21.02 -5.11
C HIS A 649 -19.37 -20.64 -4.81
N PHE A 650 -19.14 -19.35 -4.51
CA PHE A 650 -17.80 -18.77 -4.41
C PHE A 650 -16.96 -19.29 -3.24
N LEU A 651 -17.57 -19.65 -2.10
CA LEU A 651 -16.81 -20.26 -0.99
C LEU A 651 -16.27 -21.63 -1.41
N SER A 652 -17.06 -22.39 -2.17
CA SER A 652 -16.63 -23.66 -2.74
C SER A 652 -15.56 -23.49 -3.83
N LEU A 653 -15.59 -22.40 -4.61
CA LEU A 653 -14.54 -22.10 -5.60
C LEU A 653 -13.22 -21.69 -4.95
N ARG A 654 -13.28 -21.03 -3.79
CA ARG A 654 -12.11 -20.53 -3.07
C ARG A 654 -11.09 -21.62 -2.74
N SER A 655 -11.54 -22.83 -2.37
CA SER A 655 -10.62 -23.94 -2.08
C SER A 655 -9.77 -24.30 -3.30
N ILE A 656 -10.37 -24.33 -4.49
CA ILE A 656 -9.66 -24.58 -5.76
C ILE A 656 -8.71 -23.42 -6.07
N VAL A 657 -9.12 -22.17 -5.82
CA VAL A 657 -8.24 -20.99 -5.98
C VAL A 657 -7.02 -21.10 -5.08
N LEU A 658 -7.19 -21.49 -3.81
CA LEU A 658 -6.10 -21.68 -2.86
C LEU A 658 -5.17 -22.83 -3.24
N ASP A 659 -5.71 -23.96 -3.71
CA ASP A 659 -4.93 -25.12 -4.17
C ASP A 659 -4.09 -24.81 -5.42
N ARG A 660 -4.51 -23.82 -6.20
CA ARG A 660 -3.90 -23.41 -7.48
C ARG A 660 -3.13 -22.09 -7.39
N LYS A 661 -3.06 -21.48 -6.20
CA LYS A 661 -2.39 -20.19 -5.99
C LYS A 661 -0.90 -20.29 -6.34
N GLN A 662 -0.33 -19.17 -6.72
CA GLN A 662 1.11 -19.06 -6.97
C GLN A 662 1.72 -18.07 -5.97
N PRO A 663 2.95 -18.30 -5.50
CA PRO A 663 3.61 -17.36 -4.63
C PRO A 663 3.80 -16.03 -5.34
N ARG A 664 3.51 -14.94 -4.64
CA ARG A 664 3.80 -13.59 -5.14
C ARG A 664 5.32 -13.41 -5.26
N ARG A 665 5.74 -12.73 -6.32
CA ARG A 665 7.15 -12.40 -6.57
C ARG A 665 7.68 -11.44 -5.51
N MET A 666 8.95 -11.60 -5.18
CA MET A 666 9.72 -10.64 -4.40
C MET A 666 10.58 -9.79 -5.35
N PHE A 667 10.87 -8.56 -4.96
CA PHE A 667 11.70 -7.66 -5.74
C PHE A 667 13.01 -7.38 -5.00
N VAL A 668 14.14 -7.69 -5.63
CA VAL A 668 15.43 -7.17 -5.20
C VAL A 668 15.64 -5.80 -5.84
N GLN A 669 15.98 -4.82 -4.99
CA GLN A 669 16.23 -3.44 -5.38
C GLN A 669 17.74 -3.19 -5.43
N GLN A 670 18.17 -2.33 -6.34
CA GLN A 670 19.56 -1.90 -6.43
C GLN A 670 19.92 -0.98 -5.24
N HIS A 671 21.21 -0.79 -4.98
CA HIS A 671 21.68 0.07 -3.90
C HIS A 671 22.68 1.11 -4.44
N THR A 672 22.66 2.32 -3.89
CA THR A 672 23.63 3.36 -4.24
C THR A 672 24.53 3.66 -3.06
N TYR A 673 25.82 3.84 -3.33
CA TYR A 673 26.83 4.18 -2.32
C TYR A 673 27.81 5.21 -2.88
N ILE A 674 28.45 5.96 -1.98
CA ILE A 674 29.46 6.96 -2.38
C ILE A 674 30.84 6.34 -2.27
N GLN A 675 31.59 6.35 -3.37
CA GLN A 675 32.99 5.97 -3.44
C GLN A 675 33.79 7.09 -4.14
N ASP A 676 34.85 7.57 -3.48
CA ASP A 676 35.71 8.64 -4.00
C ASP A 676 34.93 9.91 -4.44
N GLY A 677 33.86 10.24 -3.72
CA GLY A 677 33.00 11.40 -4.00
C GLY A 677 32.01 11.21 -5.15
N LYS A 678 31.94 10.02 -5.75
CA LYS A 678 30.98 9.65 -6.81
C LYS A 678 29.98 8.63 -6.30
N VAL A 679 28.76 8.72 -6.80
CA VAL A 679 27.72 7.73 -6.49
C VAL A 679 27.81 6.59 -7.49
N GLU A 680 28.02 5.39 -6.97
CA GLU A 680 28.05 4.13 -7.71
C GLU A 680 26.76 3.32 -7.44
N LEU A 681 26.38 2.49 -8.41
CA LEU A 681 25.23 1.61 -8.33
C LEU A 681 25.68 0.16 -8.13
N LYS A 682 25.25 -0.45 -7.03
CA LYS A 682 25.40 -1.88 -6.76
C LYS A 682 24.17 -2.62 -7.25
N THR A 683 24.38 -3.60 -8.11
CA THR A 683 23.35 -4.48 -8.67
C THR A 683 23.38 -5.85 -8.01
N TYR A 684 22.26 -6.56 -8.11
CA TYR A 684 22.05 -7.86 -7.48
C TYR A 684 21.36 -8.81 -8.45
N ASP A 685 21.65 -10.10 -8.35
CA ASP A 685 20.95 -11.12 -9.15
C ASP A 685 19.56 -11.44 -8.56
N ALA A 686 18.71 -12.04 -9.39
CA ALA A 686 17.34 -12.42 -9.03
C ALA A 686 17.29 -13.66 -8.12
N SER A 687 17.68 -13.52 -6.84
CA SER A 687 17.66 -14.64 -5.88
C SER A 687 17.38 -14.19 -4.44
N PRO A 688 16.88 -15.09 -3.56
CA PRO A 688 16.68 -14.78 -2.14
C PRO A 688 17.97 -14.32 -1.44
N GLU A 689 19.10 -14.94 -1.77
CA GLU A 689 20.44 -14.60 -1.24
C GLU A 689 20.80 -13.15 -1.56
N ASN A 690 20.60 -12.76 -2.82
CA ASN A 690 20.92 -11.43 -3.30
C ASN A 690 19.94 -10.37 -2.79
N LEU A 691 18.68 -10.75 -2.55
CA LEU A 691 17.74 -9.90 -1.85
C LEU A 691 18.22 -9.64 -0.41
N ILE A 692 18.61 -10.67 0.34
CA ILE A 692 19.19 -10.53 1.68
C ILE A 692 20.46 -9.67 1.65
N GLN A 693 21.37 -9.94 0.71
CA GLN A 693 22.61 -9.17 0.57
C GLN A 693 22.33 -7.69 0.31
N SER A 694 21.33 -7.37 -0.50
CA SER A 694 20.93 -5.98 -0.76
C SER A 694 20.46 -5.23 0.50
N PHE A 695 19.97 -5.94 1.52
CA PHE A 695 19.59 -5.38 2.81
C PHE A 695 20.77 -5.22 3.76
N VAL A 696 21.70 -6.18 3.75
CA VAL A 696 22.98 -6.05 4.49
C VAL A 696 23.78 -4.85 3.97
N ASP A 697 23.83 -4.67 2.64
CA ASP A 697 24.53 -3.54 2.03
C ASP A 697 23.87 -2.18 2.29
N ARG A 698 22.53 -2.16 2.47
CA ARG A 698 21.79 -0.95 2.85
C ARG A 698 22.08 -0.50 4.29
N PHE A 699 22.33 -1.44 5.19
CA PHE A 699 22.63 -1.19 6.60
C PHE A 699 23.87 -1.96 7.04
N PRO A 700 25.07 -1.57 6.55
CA PRO A 700 26.29 -2.35 6.68
C PRO A 700 26.90 -2.26 8.09
N THR A 701 26.48 -1.30 8.91
CA THR A 701 26.97 -1.09 10.27
C THR A 701 25.84 -1.32 11.31
N PRO A 702 26.20 -1.58 12.58
CA PRO A 702 25.21 -1.77 13.65
C PRO A 702 24.50 -0.49 14.13
N ASP A 703 24.76 0.67 13.53
CA ASP A 703 24.23 1.96 14.00
C ASP A 703 22.69 1.96 14.04
N MET A 704 22.07 1.33 13.04
CA MET A 704 20.61 1.18 12.99
C MET A 704 20.08 0.11 13.96
N ASP A 705 20.89 -0.85 14.40
CA ASP A 705 20.45 -1.90 15.32
C ASP A 705 20.08 -1.28 16.68
N THR A 706 20.91 -0.37 17.20
CA THR A 706 20.62 0.31 18.48
C THR A 706 19.37 1.17 18.39
N VAL A 707 19.17 1.88 17.27
CA VAL A 707 17.96 2.68 17.03
C VAL A 707 16.72 1.79 17.06
N MET A 708 16.76 0.64 16.37
CA MET A 708 15.64 -0.29 16.32
C MET A 708 15.38 -0.98 17.67
N GLU A 709 16.42 -1.34 18.42
CA GLU A 709 16.28 -1.94 19.77
C GLU A 709 15.58 -0.98 20.73
N GLU A 710 16.00 0.28 20.78
CA GLU A 710 15.38 1.27 21.68
C GLU A 710 13.93 1.56 21.32
N LEU A 711 13.63 1.71 20.02
CA LEU A 711 12.25 1.90 19.56
C LEU A 711 11.41 0.68 19.91
N TRP A 712 11.92 -0.53 19.67
CA TRP A 712 11.21 -1.76 19.98
C TRP A 712 10.94 -1.92 21.48
N ASP A 713 11.91 -1.61 22.33
CA ASP A 713 11.75 -1.65 23.79
C ASP A 713 10.69 -0.68 24.30
N LYS A 714 10.56 0.50 23.66
CA LYS A 714 9.53 1.51 23.99
C LYS A 714 8.11 1.02 23.69
N GLU A 715 7.94 0.10 22.75
CA GLU A 715 6.62 -0.42 22.35
C GLU A 715 6.11 -1.55 23.25
N LYS A 716 7.00 -2.26 23.94
CA LYS A 716 6.67 -3.45 24.75
C LYS A 716 5.51 -3.28 25.74
N PRO A 717 5.31 -2.13 26.42
CA PRO A 717 4.19 -1.98 27.35
C PRO A 717 2.80 -2.07 26.71
N TYR A 718 2.69 -2.00 25.37
CA TYR A 718 1.41 -1.93 24.66
C TYR A 718 0.99 -3.25 23.99
N PHE A 719 1.85 -4.27 23.95
CA PHE A 719 1.67 -5.47 23.11
C PHE A 719 1.95 -6.81 23.80
#